data_AF-A0A9R1L5W0-F1
#
_entry.id   AF-A0A9R1L5W0-F1
#
_cell.length_a   1.000
_cell.length_b   1.000
_cell.length_c   1.000
_cell.angle_alpha   90.00
_cell.angle_beta   90.00
_cell.angle_gamma   90.00
#
_symmetry.space_group_name_H-M   'P 1'
#
loop_
_entity.id
_entity.type
_entity.pdbx_description
1 polymer ?
#
loop_
_entity_poly.entity_id
_entity_poly.type
_entity_poly.pdbx_seq_one_letter_code
_entity_poly.pdbx_strand_id
1 'polypeptide(L)'
;MTQAHSKSHFHQFWDGLHINGSSDSFAIELLPSLGATINHSNKLKKFIISPYDPRYRFWELFLIVLVVYSAWVCPFELAFLRNLPSKLVLVENIVNGFFAIDIVMTFFVAYVDSKTHLLVDDQKRIAVRYLSTWFIFDVCSTAPFQPIILLFTHKGNDLSFKVLNLLRLWRLNRVSTLFARLEKDIRFNYFWTRCSKLISVTLFAVHCAGCFNYMLADRYPYPENTWIGAVMPAFRSQSLWTRYVTALYWSITTLTTTGYGDLHAENPREMLFDIFYMLFNLGLTAYLIGNMTNLVVHGTSRTQKFRDSIYAASEFAARNQLPVSIKEQMLSHFCLQFKTEGYNQKTMLNGLPKGIRSSIAYSLFFPILRRAYLFHGVSNSFIAELVMEVQPEYFPPKEDIILQNEGAADIYLIVSGAVVYAKVTNGDMFGEVGALCNIPQPFTFRTAELSQLLRISRTRLREAIQNHREDNDILMNNLLQKLKLPENLPEVNQPDRRFLSKYDLFHIPREEQMLQWPHQHYTEQKSIDLGSKVPISGDGPDSMKLLRQVPQQEDIHNKSNCKYRLSDGMMNREEDLNEVRINCETKTSAEEFCIKIKSEDKTTASSQQTILTKMQPGSPHRASENISRSRYQDYSGIKAANKRVTIHIYPHNATGSTVQNGKLINLPGSLEELIKIGRQKFPDFHPTKVVSRDHAEIDDIGVIRDGDHIFFLQI
;
A
#
# COMPACT_ATOMS: atom_id res chain seq x y z
N MET A 1 -21.03 4.63 6.89
CA MET A 1 -20.24 3.54 6.25
C MET A 1 -19.40 2.72 7.26
N THR A 2 -19.77 2.67 8.55
CA THR A 2 -18.84 2.31 9.64
C THR A 2 -19.13 0.99 10.37
N GLN A 3 -20.32 0.39 10.23
CA GLN A 3 -20.69 -0.81 10.99
C GLN A 3 -20.35 -2.14 10.28
N ALA A 4 -20.28 -2.15 8.94
CA ALA A 4 -19.92 -3.34 8.16
C ALA A 4 -18.43 -3.71 8.27
N HIS A 5 -17.53 -2.71 8.31
CA HIS A 5 -16.09 -2.94 8.37
C HIS A 5 -15.63 -3.55 9.71
N SER A 6 -16.28 -3.22 10.83
CA SER A 6 -15.94 -3.76 12.14
C SER A 6 -16.31 -5.25 12.27
N LYS A 7 -17.49 -5.65 11.75
CA LYS A 7 -17.87 -7.08 11.69
C LYS A 7 -16.92 -7.89 10.82
N SER A 8 -16.47 -7.35 9.69
CA SER A 8 -15.49 -8.00 8.81
C SER A 8 -14.18 -8.36 9.53
N HIS A 9 -13.57 -7.43 10.27
CA HIS A 9 -12.31 -7.71 10.97
C HIS A 9 -12.46 -8.64 12.17
N PHE A 10 -13.58 -8.60 12.90
CA PHE A 10 -13.84 -9.57 13.96
C PHE A 10 -14.07 -10.97 13.39
N HIS A 11 -14.82 -11.09 12.29
CA HIS A 11 -14.98 -12.38 11.61
C HIS A 11 -13.64 -12.87 11.05
N GLN A 12 -12.86 -12.05 10.34
CA GLN A 12 -11.50 -12.43 9.87
C GLN A 12 -10.54 -12.83 10.99
N PHE A 13 -10.67 -12.24 12.18
CA PHE A 13 -9.90 -12.64 13.36
C PHE A 13 -10.31 -14.04 13.85
N TRP A 14 -11.61 -14.34 13.90
CA TRP A 14 -12.13 -15.65 14.26
C TRP A 14 -11.97 -16.70 13.16
N ASP A 15 -12.14 -16.38 11.89
CA ASP A 15 -11.84 -17.22 10.72
C ASP A 15 -10.33 -17.48 10.62
N GLY A 16 -9.51 -16.53 11.08
CA GLY A 16 -8.06 -16.69 11.23
C GLY A 16 -7.63 -17.59 12.40
N LEU A 17 -8.56 -17.92 13.32
CA LEU A 17 -8.41 -18.85 14.44
C LEU A 17 -9.12 -20.20 14.17
N HIS A 18 -10.24 -20.17 13.46
CA HIS A 18 -10.91 -21.31 12.84
C HIS A 18 -10.08 -21.79 11.65
N ILE A 19 -8.99 -22.47 11.97
CA ILE A 19 -8.30 -23.35 11.02
C ILE A 19 -9.29 -24.47 10.67
N ASN A 20 -10.07 -24.24 9.61
CA ASN A 20 -10.82 -25.31 8.96
C ASN A 20 -9.82 -26.41 8.57
N GLY A 21 -10.18 -27.66 8.84
CA GLY A 21 -9.33 -28.84 8.65
C GLY A 21 -9.07 -29.22 7.18
N SER A 22 -9.02 -28.26 6.28
CA SER A 22 -8.44 -28.41 4.93
C SER A 22 -6.92 -28.28 5.03
N SER A 23 -6.22 -29.28 4.50
CA SER A 23 -4.79 -29.58 4.70
C SER A 23 -3.77 -28.54 4.19
N ASP A 24 -4.19 -27.40 3.66
CA ASP A 24 -3.33 -26.44 2.93
C ASP A 24 -3.31 -25.02 3.52
N SER A 25 -3.55 -24.87 4.82
CA SER A 25 -3.11 -23.64 5.50
C SER A 25 -1.58 -23.63 5.56
N PHE A 26 -0.94 -22.48 5.29
CA PHE A 26 0.51 -22.24 5.50
C PHE A 26 0.90 -22.39 6.98
N ALA A 27 0.88 -23.62 7.48
CA ALA A 27 1.77 -24.02 8.55
C ALA A 27 3.18 -23.73 8.05
N ILE A 28 3.99 -23.10 8.90
CA ILE A 28 5.42 -23.08 8.69
C ILE A 28 5.85 -24.52 8.98
N GLU A 29 5.77 -25.40 7.98
CA GLU A 29 6.45 -26.68 7.99
C GLU A 29 7.94 -26.34 8.04
N LEU A 30 8.45 -26.41 9.26
CA LEU A 30 9.83 -26.14 9.63
C LEU A 30 10.69 -27.09 8.82
N LEU A 31 11.28 -26.57 7.72
CA LEU A 31 12.02 -27.37 6.75
C LEU A 31 13.08 -28.18 7.48
N PRO A 32 13.12 -29.52 7.31
CA PRO A 32 14.13 -30.34 7.96
C PRO A 32 15.52 -29.87 7.53
N SER A 33 16.48 -29.91 8.46
CA SER A 33 17.88 -29.59 8.15
C SER A 33 18.38 -30.46 6.99
N LEU A 34 19.10 -29.85 6.04
CA LEU A 34 19.59 -30.53 4.83
C LEU A 34 20.32 -31.83 5.18
N GLY A 35 19.81 -32.97 4.70
CA GLY A 35 20.36 -34.31 5.01
C GLY A 35 19.68 -35.06 6.17
N ALA A 36 18.66 -34.50 6.82
CA ALA A 36 17.82 -35.28 7.74
C ALA A 36 17.07 -36.40 7.00
N THR A 37 17.01 -37.58 7.61
CA THR A 37 16.40 -38.77 6.98
C THR A 37 14.88 -38.65 6.85
N ILE A 38 14.38 -38.99 5.66
CA ILE A 38 12.99 -38.82 5.19
C ILE A 38 11.94 -39.52 6.09
N ASN A 39 12.36 -40.42 6.99
CA ASN A 39 11.48 -41.23 7.82
C ASN A 39 10.95 -40.53 9.10
N HIS A 40 11.39 -39.30 9.40
CA HIS A 40 10.81 -38.54 10.52
C HIS A 40 9.47 -37.90 10.13
N SER A 41 8.39 -38.68 10.22
CA SER A 41 7.07 -38.09 10.43
C SER A 41 7.12 -37.28 11.73
N ASN A 42 6.77 -35.99 11.71
CA ASN A 42 6.78 -35.08 12.86
C ASN A 42 5.65 -35.39 13.88
N LYS A 43 5.57 -36.65 14.33
CA LYS A 43 4.73 -37.07 15.44
C LYS A 43 5.42 -36.68 16.73
N LEU A 44 4.92 -35.61 17.35
CA LEU A 44 5.35 -35.16 18.67
C LEU A 44 5.30 -36.30 19.68
N LYS A 45 6.27 -36.32 20.60
CA LYS A 45 6.21 -37.19 21.78
C LYS A 45 4.86 -37.05 22.48
N LYS A 46 4.32 -38.19 22.92
CA LYS A 46 3.05 -38.26 23.67
C LYS A 46 3.11 -37.29 24.86
N PHE A 47 2.04 -36.52 25.08
CA PHE A 47 1.93 -35.44 26.07
C PHE A 47 2.71 -34.14 25.77
N ILE A 48 3.17 -33.91 24.54
CA ILE A 48 3.66 -32.58 24.10
C ILE A 48 2.62 -31.89 23.22
N ILE A 49 2.35 -30.61 23.52
CA ILE A 49 1.42 -29.75 22.79
C ILE A 49 2.21 -28.96 21.73
N SER A 50 1.66 -28.91 20.51
CA SER A 50 2.21 -28.06 19.45
C SER A 50 1.86 -26.58 19.72
N PRO A 51 2.81 -25.64 19.62
CA PRO A 51 2.51 -24.20 19.69
C PRO A 51 1.64 -23.72 18.50
N TYR A 52 1.45 -24.57 17.49
CA TYR A 52 0.58 -24.32 16.34
C TYR A 52 -0.84 -24.90 16.49
N ASP A 53 -1.13 -25.66 17.56
CA ASP A 53 -2.45 -26.26 17.81
C ASP A 53 -3.51 -25.16 17.99
N PRO A 54 -4.66 -25.19 17.27
CA PRO A 54 -5.73 -24.20 17.44
C PRO A 54 -6.26 -24.12 18.88
N ARG A 55 -6.25 -25.22 19.65
CA ARG A 55 -6.67 -25.24 21.05
C ARG A 55 -5.72 -24.45 21.94
N TYR A 56 -4.41 -24.62 21.71
CA TYR A 56 -3.38 -23.87 22.45
C TYR A 56 -3.39 -22.39 22.08
N ARG A 57 -3.61 -22.05 20.80
CA ARG A 57 -3.80 -20.66 20.36
C ARG A 57 -5.03 -19.98 20.97
N PHE A 58 -6.14 -20.71 21.08
CA PHE A 58 -7.34 -20.22 21.78
C PHE A 58 -7.06 -19.99 23.27
N TRP A 59 -6.29 -20.87 23.92
CA TRP A 59 -5.84 -20.70 25.30
C TRP A 59 -4.92 -19.48 25.48
N GLU A 60 -3.92 -19.28 24.61
CA GLU A 60 -3.07 -18.06 24.62
C GLU A 60 -3.93 -16.79 24.50
N LEU A 61 -4.91 -16.78 23.59
CA LEU A 61 -5.84 -15.65 23.42
C LEU A 61 -6.71 -15.40 24.66
N PHE A 62 -7.26 -16.46 25.26
CA PHE A 62 -8.03 -16.36 26.49
C PHE A 62 -7.19 -15.76 27.64
N LEU A 63 -5.94 -16.20 27.79
CA LEU A 63 -5.02 -15.61 28.76
C LEU A 63 -4.71 -14.15 28.48
N ILE A 64 -4.56 -13.73 27.22
CA ILE A 64 -4.38 -12.31 26.87
C ILE A 64 -5.53 -11.45 27.40
N VAL A 65 -6.78 -11.92 27.31
CA VAL A 65 -7.95 -11.21 27.88
C VAL A 65 -7.82 -11.10 29.41
N LEU A 66 -7.41 -12.18 30.10
CA LEU A 66 -7.16 -12.15 31.55
C LEU A 66 -5.98 -11.23 31.94
N VAL A 67 -4.95 -11.11 31.10
CA VAL A 67 -3.84 -10.18 31.31
C VAL A 67 -4.31 -8.73 31.21
N VAL A 68 -5.11 -8.38 30.19
CA VAL A 68 -5.65 -7.02 30.04
C VAL A 68 -6.54 -6.66 31.23
N TYR A 69 -7.42 -7.57 31.67
CA TYR A 69 -8.20 -7.41 32.90
C TYR A 69 -7.30 -7.17 34.12
N SER A 70 -6.33 -8.05 34.37
CA SER A 70 -5.46 -7.99 35.56
C SER A 70 -4.59 -6.72 35.57
N ALA A 71 -4.09 -6.30 34.41
CA ALA A 71 -3.32 -5.07 34.26
C ALA A 71 -4.16 -3.81 34.52
N TRP A 72 -5.44 -3.79 34.15
CA TRP A 72 -6.33 -2.68 34.45
C TRP A 72 -6.75 -2.65 35.92
N VAL A 73 -7.08 -3.81 36.50
CA VAL A 73 -7.54 -3.90 37.89
C VAL A 73 -6.41 -3.64 38.89
N CYS A 74 -5.17 -4.05 38.62
CA CYS A 74 -4.08 -3.98 39.59
C CYS A 74 -3.75 -2.54 40.10
N PRO A 75 -3.58 -1.50 39.26
CA PRO A 75 -3.41 -0.12 39.73
C PRO A 75 -4.67 0.43 40.43
N PHE A 76 -5.85 0.04 39.95
CA PHE A 76 -7.13 0.49 40.49
C PHE A 76 -7.38 -0.08 41.91
N GLU A 77 -7.08 -1.37 42.12
CA GLU A 77 -7.13 -2.05 43.42
C GLU A 77 -6.21 -1.35 44.42
N LEU A 78 -4.96 -1.09 44.02
CA LEU A 78 -3.94 -0.45 44.87
C LEU A 78 -4.35 0.97 45.32
N ALA A 79 -4.98 1.74 44.42
CA ALA A 79 -5.30 3.15 44.64
C ALA A 79 -6.68 3.39 45.31
N PHE A 80 -7.74 2.76 44.80
CA PHE A 80 -9.12 3.08 45.20
C PHE A 80 -9.70 2.08 46.23
N LEU A 81 -9.24 0.83 46.26
CA LEU A 81 -9.82 -0.22 47.10
C LEU A 81 -9.00 -0.43 48.38
N ARG A 82 -9.34 0.32 49.44
CA ARG A 82 -8.74 0.14 50.77
C ARG A 82 -8.99 -1.28 51.32
N ASN A 83 -10.21 -1.80 51.18
CA ASN A 83 -10.60 -3.18 51.46
C ASN A 83 -11.21 -3.79 50.20
N LEU A 84 -10.83 -5.02 49.82
CA LEU A 84 -11.44 -5.72 48.70
C LEU A 84 -12.78 -6.36 49.15
N PRO A 85 -13.89 -6.16 48.42
CA PRO A 85 -15.11 -6.92 48.66
C PRO A 85 -14.88 -8.40 48.30
N SER A 86 -15.46 -9.32 49.07
CA SER A 86 -15.20 -10.77 48.95
C SER A 86 -15.44 -11.34 47.55
N LYS A 87 -16.35 -10.73 46.76
CA LYS A 87 -16.61 -11.07 45.36
C LYS A 87 -15.41 -10.79 44.45
N LEU A 88 -14.70 -9.67 44.63
CA LEU A 88 -13.50 -9.37 43.84
C LEU A 88 -12.32 -10.27 44.24
N VAL A 89 -12.17 -10.59 45.53
CA VAL A 89 -11.15 -11.55 45.99
C VAL A 89 -11.34 -12.92 45.33
N LEU A 90 -12.59 -13.39 45.19
CA LEU A 90 -12.90 -14.63 44.48
C LEU A 90 -12.49 -14.57 43.00
N VAL A 91 -12.80 -13.47 42.30
CA VAL A 91 -12.42 -13.28 40.88
C VAL A 91 -10.91 -13.25 40.71
N GLU A 92 -10.18 -12.48 41.52
CA GLU A 92 -8.71 -12.43 41.46
C GLU A 92 -8.07 -13.81 41.73
N ASN A 93 -8.61 -14.58 42.67
CA ASN A 93 -8.13 -15.94 42.94
C ASN A 93 -8.38 -16.89 41.75
N ILE A 94 -9.54 -16.79 41.08
CA ILE A 94 -9.84 -17.56 39.86
C ILE A 94 -8.86 -17.18 38.73
N VAL A 95 -8.61 -15.88 38.52
CA VAL A 95 -7.66 -15.38 37.51
C VAL A 95 -6.24 -15.88 37.80
N ASN A 96 -5.79 -15.83 39.05
CA ASN A 96 -4.49 -16.37 39.46
C ASN A 96 -4.41 -17.90 39.26
N GLY A 97 -5.52 -18.63 39.45
CA GLY A 97 -5.64 -20.06 39.15
C GLY A 97 -5.39 -20.38 37.66
N PHE A 98 -5.94 -19.60 36.74
CA PHE A 98 -5.69 -19.78 35.30
C PHE A 98 -4.20 -19.56 34.94
N PHE A 99 -3.53 -18.56 35.53
CA PHE A 99 -2.09 -18.37 35.33
C PHE A 99 -1.24 -19.49 35.95
N ALA A 100 -1.66 -20.06 37.09
CA ALA A 100 -0.99 -21.22 37.68
C ALA A 100 -1.10 -22.47 36.80
N ILE A 101 -2.27 -22.69 36.18
CA ILE A 101 -2.47 -23.77 35.18
C ILE A 101 -1.55 -23.54 33.97
N ASP A 102 -1.40 -22.30 33.51
CA ASP A 102 -0.54 -21.98 32.37
C ASP A 102 0.96 -22.20 32.63
N ILE A 103 1.45 -21.89 33.84
CA ILE A 103 2.83 -22.23 34.24
C ILE A 103 3.06 -23.74 34.09
N VAL A 104 2.10 -24.57 34.53
CA VAL A 104 2.17 -26.03 34.37
C VAL A 104 2.10 -26.44 32.90
N MET A 105 1.19 -25.89 32.11
CA MET A 105 1.07 -26.22 30.68
C MET A 105 2.31 -25.81 29.88
N THR A 106 2.99 -24.73 30.23
CA THR A 106 4.19 -24.25 29.53
C THR A 106 5.34 -25.27 29.53
N PHE A 107 5.42 -26.16 30.53
CA PHE A 107 6.38 -27.29 30.54
C PHE A 107 6.08 -28.37 29.49
N PHE A 108 4.87 -28.41 28.93
CA PHE A 108 4.42 -29.38 27.94
C PHE A 108 4.33 -28.81 26.51
N VAL A 109 4.65 -27.53 26.31
CA VAL A 109 4.58 -26.86 25.00
C VAL A 109 5.92 -26.95 24.29
N ALA A 110 5.93 -27.49 23.06
CA ALA A 110 7.12 -27.50 22.23
C ALA A 110 7.52 -26.08 21.78
N TYR A 111 8.81 -25.85 21.57
CA TYR A 111 9.32 -24.56 21.10
C TYR A 111 10.05 -24.70 19.75
N VAL A 112 10.10 -23.61 18.98
CA VAL A 112 11.01 -23.50 17.84
C VAL A 112 12.37 -23.04 18.32
N ASP A 113 13.43 -23.75 17.94
CA ASP A 113 14.81 -23.34 18.18
C ASP A 113 15.26 -22.29 17.15
N SER A 114 15.91 -21.23 17.62
CA SER A 114 16.33 -20.10 16.80
C SER A 114 17.51 -20.40 15.86
N LYS A 115 18.25 -21.50 16.09
CA LYS A 115 19.40 -21.88 15.25
C LYS A 115 19.02 -22.90 14.18
N THR A 116 18.37 -23.97 14.59
CA THR A 116 17.98 -25.05 13.67
C THR A 116 16.70 -24.75 12.91
N HIS A 117 15.87 -23.81 13.40
CA HIS A 117 14.50 -23.64 12.94
C HIS A 117 13.73 -24.96 12.90
N LEU A 118 13.97 -25.83 13.88
CA LEU A 118 13.21 -27.06 14.10
C LEU A 118 12.42 -26.97 15.40
N LEU A 119 11.36 -27.76 15.47
CA LEU A 119 10.51 -27.86 16.64
C LEU A 119 11.12 -28.85 17.64
N VAL A 120 11.40 -28.39 18.86
CA VAL A 120 12.02 -29.19 19.92
C VAL A 120 10.93 -29.72 20.86
N ASP A 121 10.81 -31.04 20.94
CA ASP A 121 9.83 -31.77 21.77
C ASP A 121 10.45 -32.42 23.03
N ASP A 122 11.75 -32.23 23.26
CA ASP A 122 12.46 -32.77 24.43
C ASP A 122 12.05 -32.05 25.73
N GLN A 123 11.21 -32.70 26.53
CA GLN A 123 10.77 -32.22 27.86
C GLN A 123 11.89 -31.64 28.73
N LYS A 124 13.06 -32.29 28.77
CA LYS A 124 14.22 -31.80 29.54
C LYS A 124 14.75 -30.46 29.02
N ARG A 125 14.79 -30.27 27.70
CA ARG A 125 15.23 -29.02 27.05
C ARG A 125 14.19 -27.92 27.22
N ILE A 126 12.90 -28.26 27.10
CA ILE A 126 11.76 -27.35 27.36
C ILE A 126 11.82 -26.84 28.81
N ALA A 127 11.92 -27.74 29.79
CA ALA A 127 12.00 -27.41 31.21
C ALA A 127 13.23 -26.53 31.53
N VAL A 128 14.43 -26.91 31.09
CA VAL A 128 15.65 -26.10 31.33
C VAL A 128 15.54 -24.71 30.69
N ARG A 129 15.02 -24.61 29.46
CA ARG A 129 14.79 -23.33 28.78
C ARG A 129 13.82 -22.45 29.59
N TYR A 130 12.69 -22.99 30.04
CA TYR A 130 11.67 -22.22 30.76
C TYR A 130 12.15 -21.80 32.16
N LEU A 131 12.74 -22.73 32.92
CA LEU A 131 13.32 -22.49 34.25
C LEU A 131 14.40 -21.40 34.22
N SER A 132 15.24 -21.37 33.18
CA SER A 132 16.33 -20.40 33.03
C SER A 132 15.90 -19.02 32.51
N THR A 133 14.65 -18.83 32.06
CA THR A 133 14.24 -17.59 31.36
C THR A 133 13.06 -16.88 32.02
N TRP A 134 11.90 -17.51 32.11
CA TRP A 134 10.64 -16.83 32.46
C TRP A 134 10.03 -17.34 33.76
N PHE A 135 10.32 -18.59 34.17
CA PHE A 135 9.68 -19.27 35.30
C PHE A 135 9.69 -18.47 36.60
N ILE A 136 10.84 -17.92 37.02
CA ILE A 136 10.96 -17.17 38.29
C ILE A 136 10.00 -15.97 38.27
N PHE A 137 9.96 -15.21 37.18
CA PHE A 137 9.10 -14.04 37.07
C PHE A 137 7.62 -14.42 36.93
N ASP A 138 7.29 -15.48 36.20
CA ASP A 138 5.91 -15.98 36.09
C ASP A 138 5.37 -16.45 37.44
N VAL A 139 6.16 -17.21 38.21
CA VAL A 139 5.82 -17.65 39.58
C VAL A 139 5.67 -16.46 40.52
N CYS A 140 6.62 -15.53 40.54
CA CYS A 140 6.52 -14.31 41.34
C CYS A 140 5.32 -13.45 40.95
N SER A 141 4.93 -13.40 39.67
CA SER A 141 3.74 -12.68 39.23
C SER A 141 2.42 -13.39 39.57
N THR A 142 2.46 -14.70 39.85
CA THR A 142 1.27 -15.55 40.09
C THR A 142 1.03 -15.84 41.57
N ALA A 143 2.08 -15.76 42.40
CA ALA A 143 1.99 -15.99 43.84
C ALA A 143 1.00 -15.01 44.53
N PRO A 144 0.00 -15.52 45.29
CA PRO A 144 -0.95 -14.67 45.99
C PRO A 144 -0.35 -14.18 47.32
N PHE A 145 0.59 -13.23 47.26
CA PHE A 145 1.32 -12.74 48.43
C PHE A 145 0.43 -12.24 49.58
N GLN A 146 -0.67 -11.57 49.26
CA GLN A 146 -1.54 -10.92 50.25
C GLN A 146 -2.22 -11.91 51.23
N PRO A 147 -2.92 -12.99 50.80
CA PRO A 147 -3.43 -14.00 51.73
C PRO A 147 -2.32 -14.82 52.40
N ILE A 148 -1.19 -15.07 51.73
CA ILE A 148 -0.05 -15.78 52.32
C ILE A 148 0.52 -14.98 53.51
N ILE A 149 0.79 -13.69 53.33
CA ILE A 149 1.37 -12.83 54.38
C ILE A 149 0.38 -12.55 55.50
N LEU A 150 -0.92 -12.47 55.19
CA LEU A 150 -1.98 -12.39 56.20
C LEU A 150 -1.99 -13.63 57.12
N LEU A 151 -1.77 -14.82 56.55
CA LEU A 151 -1.69 -16.10 57.29
C LEU A 151 -0.46 -16.19 58.18
N PHE A 152 0.70 -15.68 57.75
CA PHE A 152 1.96 -15.81 58.48
C PHE A 152 2.21 -14.70 59.53
N THR A 153 1.81 -13.46 59.26
CA THR A 153 2.27 -12.30 60.05
C THR A 153 1.16 -11.64 60.87
N HIS A 154 -0.11 -12.00 60.65
CA HIS A 154 -1.32 -11.39 61.25
C HIS A 154 -1.49 -9.86 61.08
N LYS A 155 -0.49 -9.13 60.54
CA LYS A 155 -0.54 -7.71 60.17
C LYS A 155 -0.92 -7.56 58.69
N GLY A 156 -2.21 -7.38 58.43
CA GLY A 156 -2.79 -7.57 57.10
C GLY A 156 -2.87 -6.37 56.15
N ASN A 157 -2.32 -5.20 56.46
CA ASN A 157 -2.62 -3.96 55.70
C ASN A 157 -1.45 -2.99 55.45
N ASP A 158 -0.20 -3.43 55.63
CA ASP A 158 0.96 -2.58 55.34
C ASP A 158 1.10 -2.32 53.83
N LEU A 159 1.39 -1.06 53.47
CA LEU A 159 1.48 -0.60 52.08
C LEU A 159 2.47 -1.43 51.25
N SER A 160 3.60 -1.81 51.87
CA SER A 160 4.65 -2.63 51.26
C SER A 160 4.12 -3.95 50.68
N PHE A 161 3.16 -4.61 51.35
CA PHE A 161 2.58 -5.86 50.88
C PHE A 161 1.59 -5.65 49.72
N LYS A 162 0.90 -4.50 49.68
CA LYS A 162 0.06 -4.14 48.53
C LYS A 162 0.90 -3.76 47.30
N VAL A 163 2.07 -3.16 47.48
CA VAL A 163 3.00 -2.85 46.38
C VAL A 163 3.52 -4.14 45.70
N LEU A 164 3.67 -5.26 46.43
CA LEU A 164 4.01 -6.56 45.84
C LEU A 164 2.96 -7.07 44.83
N ASN A 165 1.69 -6.64 44.91
CA ASN A 165 0.69 -6.98 43.88
C ASN A 165 1.04 -6.38 42.51
N LEU A 166 1.87 -5.33 42.42
CA LEU A 166 2.35 -4.78 41.14
C LEU A 166 3.22 -5.78 40.35
N LEU A 167 3.74 -6.83 40.99
CA LEU A 167 4.42 -7.94 40.30
C LEU A 167 3.49 -8.65 39.30
N ARG A 168 2.16 -8.58 39.47
CA ARG A 168 1.17 -9.06 38.48
C ARG A 168 1.31 -8.35 37.13
N LEU A 169 1.83 -7.11 37.08
CA LEU A 169 2.05 -6.38 35.83
C LEU A 169 3.10 -7.03 34.92
N TRP A 170 3.97 -7.90 35.43
CA TRP A 170 4.88 -8.71 34.61
C TRP A 170 4.14 -9.50 33.52
N ARG A 171 2.91 -9.94 33.79
CA ARG A 171 2.06 -10.69 32.86
C ARG A 171 1.81 -9.95 31.54
N LEU A 172 1.94 -8.60 31.51
CA LEU A 172 1.86 -7.77 30.30
C LEU A 172 2.87 -8.14 29.21
N ASN A 173 3.96 -8.85 29.54
CA ASN A 173 4.89 -9.39 28.55
C ASN A 173 4.16 -10.25 27.49
N ARG A 174 3.06 -10.92 27.85
CA ARG A 174 2.21 -11.70 26.93
C ARG A 174 1.48 -10.84 25.89
N VAL A 175 1.12 -9.60 26.25
CA VAL A 175 0.54 -8.63 25.31
C VAL A 175 1.64 -8.07 24.38
N SER A 176 2.84 -7.86 24.92
CA SER A 176 4.00 -7.45 24.10
C SER A 176 4.37 -8.51 23.05
N THR A 177 4.43 -9.79 23.43
CA THR A 177 4.69 -10.89 22.49
C THR A 177 3.56 -11.09 21.49
N LEU A 178 2.30 -10.86 21.86
CA LEU A 178 1.18 -10.81 20.91
C LEU A 178 1.40 -9.75 19.83
N PHE A 179 1.66 -8.49 20.20
CA PHE A 179 1.91 -7.43 19.21
C PHE A 179 3.11 -7.77 18.31
N ALA A 180 4.19 -8.33 18.87
CA ALA A 180 5.35 -8.78 18.09
C ALA A 180 5.06 -9.96 17.13
N ARG A 181 3.98 -10.74 17.36
CA ARG A 181 3.45 -11.74 16.42
C ARG A 181 2.54 -11.10 15.37
N LEU A 182 1.59 -10.24 15.79
CA LEU A 182 0.64 -9.55 14.91
C LEU A 182 1.32 -8.58 13.92
N GLU A 183 2.44 -7.96 14.30
CA GLU A 183 3.27 -7.14 13.41
C GLU A 183 3.94 -7.94 12.28
N LYS A 184 3.98 -9.28 12.40
CA LYS A 184 4.60 -10.20 11.42
C LYS A 184 3.60 -11.05 10.64
N ASP A 185 2.34 -11.10 11.06
CA ASP A 185 1.29 -11.88 10.40
C ASP A 185 0.73 -11.07 9.22
N ILE A 186 0.96 -11.57 8.00
CA ILE A 186 0.54 -10.95 6.74
C ILE A 186 -0.96 -10.70 6.61
N ARG A 187 -1.78 -11.35 7.44
CA ARG A 187 -3.25 -11.18 7.45
C ARG A 187 -3.68 -9.88 8.15
N PHE A 188 -2.81 -9.28 8.97
CA PHE A 188 -3.11 -8.05 9.70
C PHE A 188 -2.41 -6.84 9.07
N ASN A 189 -3.13 -5.73 8.98
CA ASN A 189 -2.56 -4.49 8.47
C ASN A 189 -1.59 -3.88 9.50
N TYR A 190 -0.31 -3.85 9.14
CA TYR A 190 0.81 -3.29 9.91
C TYR A 190 0.55 -1.88 10.47
N PHE A 191 -0.15 -1.02 9.73
CA PHE A 191 -0.48 0.33 10.19
C PHE A 191 -1.41 0.29 11.42
N TRP A 192 -2.49 -0.49 11.35
CA TRP A 192 -3.48 -0.57 12.41
C TRP A 192 -2.96 -1.31 13.65
N THR A 193 -2.14 -2.36 13.48
CA THR A 193 -1.54 -3.08 14.62
C THR A 193 -0.58 -2.18 15.40
N ARG A 194 0.29 -1.43 14.70
CA ARG A 194 1.21 -0.48 15.35
C ARG A 194 0.46 0.70 16.01
N CYS A 195 -0.56 1.27 15.37
CA CYS A 195 -1.41 2.30 15.99
C CYS A 195 -2.13 1.79 17.25
N SER A 196 -2.71 0.58 17.20
CA SER A 196 -3.38 -0.04 18.35
C SER A 196 -2.43 -0.26 19.54
N LYS A 197 -1.20 -0.71 19.28
CA LYS A 197 -0.13 -0.86 20.28
C LYS A 197 0.20 0.46 20.97
N LEU A 198 0.39 1.53 20.21
CA LEU A 198 0.71 2.87 20.73
C LEU A 198 -0.43 3.40 21.61
N ILE A 199 -1.68 3.34 21.13
CA ILE A 199 -2.87 3.75 21.89
C ILE A 199 -2.98 2.95 23.20
N SER A 200 -2.74 1.63 23.16
CA SER A 200 -2.82 0.76 24.34
C SER A 200 -1.78 1.16 25.41
N VAL A 201 -0.55 1.47 25.00
CA VAL A 201 0.51 1.96 25.90
C VAL A 201 0.14 3.31 26.50
N THR A 202 -0.37 4.25 25.69
CA THR A 202 -0.83 5.57 26.14
C THR A 202 -1.95 5.47 27.17
N LEU A 203 -3.01 4.69 26.89
CA LEU A 203 -4.14 4.51 27.82
C LEU A 203 -3.70 3.86 29.14
N PHE A 204 -2.80 2.87 29.07
CA PHE A 204 -2.27 2.22 30.27
C PHE A 204 -1.40 3.16 31.11
N ALA A 205 -0.61 4.04 30.48
CA ALA A 205 0.18 5.05 31.18
C ALA A 205 -0.71 6.06 31.94
N VAL A 206 -1.76 6.59 31.30
CA VAL A 206 -2.73 7.50 31.91
C VAL A 206 -3.45 6.82 33.09
N HIS A 207 -3.91 5.58 32.90
CA HIS A 207 -4.58 4.83 33.96
C HIS A 207 -3.67 4.60 35.17
N CYS A 208 -2.43 4.16 34.94
CA CYS A 208 -1.45 3.94 36.02
C CYS A 208 -1.11 5.24 36.76
N ALA A 209 -0.81 6.32 36.05
CA ALA A 209 -0.42 7.59 36.65
C ALA A 209 -1.58 8.25 37.42
N GLY A 210 -2.80 8.24 36.87
CA GLY A 210 -4.00 8.72 37.57
C GLY A 210 -4.28 7.92 38.84
N CYS A 211 -4.20 6.59 38.79
CA CYS A 211 -4.34 5.74 39.98
C CYS A 211 -3.26 6.06 41.02
N PHE A 212 -1.99 6.17 40.60
CA PHE A 212 -0.88 6.45 41.52
C PHE A 212 -0.99 7.83 42.20
N ASN A 213 -1.39 8.87 41.45
CA ASN A 213 -1.56 10.20 42.04
C ASN A 213 -2.78 10.28 42.98
N TYR A 214 -3.89 9.59 42.65
CA TYR A 214 -5.00 9.46 43.58
C TYR A 214 -4.59 8.70 44.87
N MET A 215 -3.78 7.64 44.74
CA MET A 215 -3.23 6.92 45.90
C MET A 215 -2.38 7.84 46.78
N LEU A 216 -1.55 8.70 46.18
CA LEU A 216 -0.70 9.63 46.92
C LEU A 216 -1.52 10.64 47.74
N ALA A 217 -2.55 11.25 47.12
CA ALA A 217 -3.48 12.15 47.79
C ALA A 217 -4.32 11.46 48.88
N ASP A 218 -4.89 10.27 48.60
CA ASP A 218 -5.72 9.56 49.59
C ASP A 218 -4.91 9.10 50.82
N ARG A 219 -3.60 8.87 50.66
CA ARG A 219 -2.69 8.49 51.75
C ARG A 219 -2.03 9.68 52.46
N TYR A 220 -2.21 10.91 51.98
CA TYR A 220 -1.65 12.09 52.63
C TYR A 220 -2.42 12.42 53.94
N PRO A 221 -1.72 12.83 55.04
CA PRO A 221 -2.38 13.07 56.32
C PRO A 221 -3.38 14.24 56.29
N TYR A 222 -3.05 15.31 55.57
CA TYR A 222 -3.83 16.54 55.49
C TYR A 222 -4.59 16.58 54.14
N PRO A 223 -5.86 16.13 54.07
CA PRO A 223 -6.53 15.91 52.79
C PRO A 223 -6.68 17.20 51.96
N GLU A 224 -6.86 18.35 52.60
CA GLU A 224 -7.04 19.65 51.93
C GLU A 224 -5.78 20.09 51.17
N ASN A 225 -4.59 19.72 51.64
CA ASN A 225 -3.30 20.08 51.02
C ASN A 225 -2.87 19.01 50.00
N THR A 226 -3.74 18.71 49.03
CA THR A 226 -3.53 17.74 47.94
C THR A 226 -4.19 18.24 46.64
N TRP A 227 -3.70 17.79 45.48
CA TRP A 227 -4.18 18.22 44.16
C TRP A 227 -5.70 18.11 43.94
N ILE A 228 -6.34 17.15 44.61
CA ILE A 228 -7.80 16.93 44.55
C ILE A 228 -8.53 17.56 45.73
N GLY A 229 -7.90 17.62 46.90
CA GLY A 229 -8.51 18.11 48.14
C GLY A 229 -8.66 19.62 48.21
N ALA A 230 -7.76 20.38 47.57
CA ALA A 230 -7.86 21.83 47.48
C ALA A 230 -9.13 22.28 46.72
N VAL A 231 -9.55 21.50 45.71
CA VAL A 231 -10.77 21.75 44.92
C VAL A 231 -11.99 21.03 45.51
N MET A 232 -11.80 19.84 46.08
CA MET A 232 -12.87 19.03 46.67
C MET A 232 -12.48 18.53 48.07
N PRO A 233 -12.69 19.34 49.14
CA PRO A 233 -12.26 18.99 50.50
C PRO A 233 -12.79 17.63 51.00
N ALA A 234 -14.00 17.25 50.56
CA ALA A 234 -14.65 15.99 50.90
C ALA A 234 -14.46 14.87 49.85
N PHE A 235 -13.40 14.87 49.02
CA PHE A 235 -13.22 13.89 47.93
C PHE A 235 -13.31 12.42 48.38
N ARG A 236 -12.92 12.09 49.61
CA ARG A 236 -12.96 10.72 50.16
C ARG A 236 -14.38 10.14 50.31
N SER A 237 -15.42 10.96 50.44
CA SER A 237 -16.81 10.51 50.54
C SER A 237 -17.55 10.46 49.19
N GLN A 238 -16.97 11.06 48.13
CA GLN A 238 -17.55 11.07 46.79
C GLN A 238 -17.65 9.68 46.16
N SER A 239 -18.45 9.52 45.10
CA SER A 239 -18.54 8.25 44.37
C SER A 239 -17.18 7.79 43.82
N LEU A 240 -16.97 6.48 43.69
CA LEU A 240 -15.75 5.95 43.07
C LEU A 240 -15.60 6.43 41.61
N TRP A 241 -16.71 6.57 40.89
CA TRP A 241 -16.74 7.08 39.52
C TRP A 241 -16.21 8.51 39.45
N THR A 242 -16.72 9.42 40.30
CA THR A 242 -16.25 10.81 40.38
C THR A 242 -14.74 10.87 40.60
N ARG A 243 -14.25 10.18 41.62
CA ARG A 243 -12.82 10.18 41.97
C ARG A 243 -11.93 9.63 40.85
N TYR A 244 -12.36 8.53 40.22
CA TYR A 244 -11.61 7.89 39.13
C TYR A 244 -11.57 8.76 37.87
N VAL A 245 -12.71 9.35 37.48
CA VAL A 245 -12.78 10.27 36.33
C VAL A 245 -11.93 11.52 36.56
N THR A 246 -11.98 12.12 37.76
CA THR A 246 -11.13 13.27 38.11
C THR A 246 -9.63 12.91 38.06
N ALA A 247 -9.24 11.72 38.52
CA ALA A 247 -7.85 11.25 38.47
C ALA A 247 -7.35 10.96 37.04
N LEU A 248 -8.19 10.37 36.18
CA LEU A 248 -7.88 10.21 34.76
C LEU A 248 -7.80 11.55 34.05
N TYR A 249 -8.69 12.50 34.35
CA TYR A 249 -8.70 13.85 33.78
C TYR A 249 -7.43 14.63 34.11
N TRP A 250 -6.97 14.62 35.37
CA TRP A 250 -5.68 15.18 35.75
C TRP A 250 -4.52 14.51 34.98
N SER A 251 -4.54 13.18 34.88
CA SER A 251 -3.46 12.42 34.25
C SER A 251 -3.36 12.63 32.73
N ILE A 252 -4.50 12.71 32.03
CA ILE A 252 -4.53 12.96 30.58
C ILE A 252 -4.16 14.40 30.25
N THR A 253 -4.67 15.40 30.97
CA THR A 253 -4.36 16.83 30.70
C THR A 253 -2.88 17.15 30.93
N THR A 254 -2.24 16.44 31.86
CA THR A 254 -0.79 16.50 32.09
C THR A 254 0.00 15.74 31.02
N LEU A 255 -0.46 14.55 30.58
CA LEU A 255 0.17 13.79 29.49
C LEU A 255 0.12 14.53 28.15
N THR A 256 -1.03 15.10 27.80
CA THR A 256 -1.21 15.89 26.55
C THR A 256 -0.65 17.31 26.66
N THR A 257 0.14 17.59 27.71
CA THR A 257 0.80 18.90 27.95
C THR A 257 -0.15 20.09 27.87
N THR A 258 -1.42 19.88 28.25
CA THR A 258 -2.49 20.89 28.15
C THR A 258 -2.54 21.77 29.40
N GLY A 259 -2.40 21.15 30.59
CA GLY A 259 -2.14 21.84 31.86
C GLY A 259 -3.04 23.04 32.16
N TYR A 260 -4.35 22.83 32.34
CA TYR A 260 -5.29 23.93 32.65
C TYR A 260 -4.98 24.66 33.97
N GLY A 261 -4.32 23.99 34.92
CA GLY A 261 -3.95 24.54 36.24
C GLY A 261 -5.03 24.42 37.32
N ASP A 262 -6.20 23.88 36.96
CA ASP A 262 -7.31 23.59 37.86
C ASP A 262 -6.99 22.49 38.89
N LEU A 263 -6.10 21.56 38.54
CA LEU A 263 -5.64 20.47 39.39
C LEU A 263 -4.11 20.42 39.35
N HIS A 264 -3.45 20.80 40.45
CA HIS A 264 -1.99 20.90 40.56
C HIS A 264 -1.50 20.45 41.94
N ALA A 265 -0.25 19.99 42.05
CA ALA A 265 0.32 19.53 43.31
C ALA A 265 0.57 20.68 44.31
N GLU A 266 0.03 20.54 45.52
CA GLU A 266 0.15 21.50 46.64
C GLU A 266 1.25 21.12 47.64
N ASN A 267 1.59 19.84 47.69
CA ASN A 267 2.41 19.19 48.71
C ASN A 267 3.67 18.57 48.07
N PRO A 268 4.87 18.68 48.69
CA PRO A 268 6.14 18.34 48.04
C PRO A 268 6.28 16.91 47.50
N ARG A 269 5.48 15.96 48.00
CA ARG A 269 5.46 14.58 47.51
C ARG A 269 4.77 14.45 46.15
N GLU A 270 3.67 15.16 45.95
CA GLU A 270 2.96 15.22 44.67
C GLU A 270 3.82 16.01 43.66
N MET A 271 4.42 17.14 44.07
CA MET A 271 5.35 17.90 43.22
C MET A 271 6.52 17.04 42.71
N LEU A 272 7.10 16.19 43.56
CA LEU A 272 8.18 15.28 43.17
C LEU A 272 7.70 14.20 42.17
N PHE A 273 6.49 13.66 42.38
CA PHE A 273 5.89 12.71 41.45
C PHE A 273 5.63 13.36 40.08
N ASP A 274 5.09 14.58 40.08
CA ASP A 274 4.78 15.34 38.87
C ASP A 274 6.03 15.66 38.05
N ILE A 275 7.16 15.97 38.69
CA ILE A 275 8.46 16.14 38.00
C ILE A 275 8.84 14.87 37.21
N PHE A 276 8.77 13.70 37.84
CA PHE A 276 9.07 12.43 37.15
C PHE A 276 8.02 12.09 36.07
N TYR A 277 6.74 12.36 36.33
CA TYR A 277 5.68 12.09 35.36
C TYR A 277 5.77 13.01 34.13
N MET A 278 6.06 14.30 34.30
CA MET A 278 6.29 15.24 33.20
C MET A 278 7.51 14.85 32.35
N LEU A 279 8.62 14.42 32.97
CA LEU A 279 9.79 13.90 32.25
C LEU A 279 9.46 12.63 31.45
N PHE A 280 8.68 11.72 32.02
CA PHE A 280 8.18 10.54 31.31
C PHE A 280 7.26 10.92 30.14
N ASN A 281 6.34 11.87 30.33
CA ASN A 281 5.40 12.33 29.31
C ASN A 281 6.10 12.98 28.12
N LEU A 282 7.19 13.72 28.35
CA LEU A 282 8.04 14.26 27.29
C LEU A 282 8.64 13.13 26.42
N GLY A 283 9.20 12.10 27.07
CA GLY A 283 9.75 10.93 26.38
C GLY A 283 8.70 10.11 25.63
N LEU A 284 7.54 9.86 26.25
CA LEU A 284 6.43 9.13 25.63
C LEU A 284 5.86 9.90 24.43
N THR A 285 5.70 11.21 24.53
CA THR A 285 5.20 12.06 23.43
C THR A 285 6.17 12.07 22.25
N ALA A 286 7.47 12.20 22.50
CA ALA A 286 8.50 12.09 21.47
C ALA A 286 8.48 10.70 20.78
N TYR A 287 8.30 9.63 21.55
CA TYR A 287 8.15 8.27 21.01
C TYR A 287 6.90 8.11 20.14
N LEU A 288 5.74 8.63 20.57
CA LEU A 288 4.50 8.60 19.80
C LEU A 288 4.66 9.34 18.46
N ILE A 289 5.20 10.56 18.49
CA ILE A 289 5.45 11.38 17.28
C ILE A 289 6.41 10.63 16.34
N GLY A 290 7.52 10.10 16.84
CA GLY A 290 8.50 9.37 16.02
C GLY A 290 7.91 8.13 15.33
N ASN A 291 7.05 7.38 16.02
CA ASN A 291 6.37 6.23 15.42
C ASN A 291 5.33 6.65 14.37
N MET A 292 4.54 7.70 14.65
CA MET A 292 3.55 8.19 13.70
C MET A 292 4.20 8.76 12.43
N THR A 293 5.29 9.51 12.56
CA THR A 293 6.07 10.00 11.41
C THR A 293 6.60 8.84 10.56
N ASN A 294 7.15 7.79 11.19
CA ASN A 294 7.62 6.60 10.47
C ASN A 294 6.47 5.92 9.67
N LEU A 295 5.30 5.76 10.28
CA LEU A 295 4.11 5.20 9.61
C LEU A 295 3.63 6.07 8.45
N VAL A 296 3.58 7.39 8.61
CA VAL A 296 3.17 8.34 7.56
C VAL A 296 4.12 8.29 6.37
N VAL A 297 5.44 8.33 6.62
CA VAL A 297 6.48 8.24 5.56
C VAL A 297 6.36 6.94 4.77
N HIS A 298 6.17 5.80 5.44
CA HIS A 298 5.94 4.54 4.74
C HIS A 298 4.64 4.55 3.91
N GLY A 299 3.55 5.09 4.47
CA GLY A 299 2.25 5.18 3.79
C GLY A 299 2.24 6.05 2.54
N THR A 300 3.02 7.15 2.50
CA THR A 300 3.08 8.07 1.35
C THR A 300 4.20 7.75 0.36
N SER A 301 5.18 6.92 0.75
CA SER A 301 6.40 6.63 -0.02
C SER A 301 6.20 6.29 -1.51
N ARG A 302 5.14 5.53 -1.86
CA ARG A 302 4.83 5.17 -3.25
C ARG A 302 4.46 6.40 -4.09
N THR A 303 3.56 7.25 -3.57
CA THR A 303 3.10 8.47 -4.26
C THR A 303 4.20 9.53 -4.31
N GLN A 304 5.07 9.57 -3.31
CA GLN A 304 6.24 10.43 -3.31
C GLN A 304 7.20 10.05 -4.45
N LYS A 305 7.66 8.79 -4.51
CA LYS A 305 8.57 8.32 -5.58
C LYS A 305 8.04 8.62 -6.98
N PHE A 306 6.75 8.40 -7.23
CA PHE A 306 6.11 8.75 -8.50
C PHE A 306 6.22 10.24 -8.84
N ARG A 307 5.93 11.12 -7.88
CA ARG A 307 6.05 12.57 -8.07
C ARG A 307 7.51 12.98 -8.29
N ASP A 308 8.46 12.36 -7.59
CA ASP A 308 9.89 12.61 -7.76
C ASP A 308 10.35 12.20 -9.19
N SER A 309 9.89 11.05 -9.71
CA SER A 309 10.15 10.63 -11.09
C SER A 309 9.54 11.57 -12.14
N ILE A 310 8.28 11.97 -11.96
CA ILE A 310 7.59 12.93 -12.84
C ILE A 310 8.28 14.31 -12.83
N TYR A 311 8.75 14.76 -11.66
CA TYR A 311 9.49 16.00 -11.50
C TYR A 311 10.84 15.93 -12.24
N ALA A 312 11.64 14.88 -11.99
CA ALA A 312 12.93 14.69 -12.64
C ALA A 312 12.81 14.58 -14.17
N ALA A 313 11.80 13.86 -14.68
CA ALA A 313 11.50 13.79 -16.11
C ALA A 313 11.11 15.16 -16.69
N SER A 314 10.29 15.93 -15.96
CA SER A 314 9.89 17.28 -16.38
C SER A 314 11.05 18.26 -16.40
N GLU A 315 11.95 18.19 -15.42
CA GLU A 315 13.18 18.99 -15.34
C GLU A 315 14.15 18.63 -16.46
N PHE A 316 14.35 17.33 -16.74
CA PHE A 316 15.15 16.86 -17.86
C PHE A 316 14.62 17.38 -19.21
N ALA A 317 13.30 17.33 -19.43
CA ALA A 317 12.69 17.86 -20.65
C ALA A 317 12.86 19.38 -20.77
N ALA A 318 12.68 20.12 -19.68
CA ALA A 318 12.84 21.58 -19.67
C ALA A 318 14.30 22.01 -19.91
N ARG A 319 15.26 21.37 -19.23
CA ARG A 319 16.69 21.66 -19.34
C ARG A 319 17.25 21.44 -20.75
N ASN A 320 16.77 20.40 -21.42
CA ASN A 320 17.19 20.06 -22.79
C ASN A 320 16.27 20.68 -23.87
N GLN A 321 15.32 21.54 -23.49
CA GLN A 321 14.39 22.23 -24.39
C GLN A 321 13.63 21.26 -25.34
N LEU A 322 13.23 20.10 -24.82
CA LEU A 322 12.56 19.08 -25.61
C LEU A 322 11.19 19.57 -26.13
N PRO A 323 10.80 19.22 -27.38
CA PRO A 323 9.47 19.47 -27.91
C PRO A 323 8.35 18.94 -26.99
N VAL A 324 7.22 19.65 -26.97
CA VAL A 324 6.07 19.33 -26.11
C VAL A 324 5.57 17.89 -26.34
N SER A 325 5.59 17.40 -27.58
CA SER A 325 5.20 16.03 -27.93
C SER A 325 6.03 14.96 -27.20
N ILE A 326 7.36 15.07 -27.21
CA ILE A 326 8.26 14.12 -26.54
C ILE A 326 8.09 14.19 -25.02
N LYS A 327 7.90 15.40 -24.48
CA LYS A 327 7.60 15.61 -23.06
C LYS A 327 6.28 14.94 -22.66
N GLU A 328 5.22 15.12 -23.44
CA GLU A 328 3.91 14.50 -23.19
C GLU A 328 3.98 12.97 -23.28
N GLN A 329 4.65 12.42 -24.29
CA GLN A 329 4.90 10.98 -24.41
C GLN A 329 5.60 10.44 -23.16
N MET A 330 6.74 11.01 -22.77
CA MET A 330 7.50 10.59 -21.59
C MET A 330 6.69 10.66 -20.29
N LEU A 331 5.93 11.74 -20.07
CA LEU A 331 5.08 11.87 -18.88
C LEU A 331 3.87 10.94 -18.90
N SER A 332 3.31 10.66 -20.08
CA SER A 332 2.22 9.68 -20.25
C SER A 332 2.72 8.26 -19.94
N HIS A 333 3.94 7.92 -20.37
CA HIS A 333 4.59 6.66 -20.09
C HIS A 333 4.82 6.47 -18.59
N PHE A 334 5.39 7.46 -17.87
CA PHE A 334 5.54 7.38 -16.41
C PHE A 334 4.19 7.33 -15.66
N CYS A 335 3.15 8.01 -16.15
CA CYS A 335 1.81 7.95 -15.57
C CYS A 335 1.15 6.57 -15.76
N LEU A 336 1.32 5.96 -16.95
CA LEU A 336 0.89 4.59 -17.20
C LEU A 336 1.70 3.61 -16.35
N GLN A 337 3.02 3.77 -16.33
CA GLN A 337 3.93 2.94 -15.54
C GLN A 337 3.45 2.91 -14.10
N PHE A 338 3.24 4.05 -13.44
CA PHE A 338 2.72 4.13 -12.06
C PHE A 338 1.36 3.42 -11.87
N LYS A 339 0.43 3.55 -12.81
CA LYS A 339 -0.87 2.84 -12.76
C LYS A 339 -0.69 1.33 -12.87
N THR A 340 0.25 0.87 -13.70
CA THR A 340 0.62 -0.54 -13.85
C THR A 340 1.63 -1.03 -12.81
N GLU A 341 2.28 -0.14 -12.04
CA GLU A 341 3.34 -0.46 -11.08
C GLU A 341 2.82 -1.15 -9.81
N GLY A 342 1.50 -1.10 -9.58
CA GLY A 342 0.84 -2.03 -8.66
C GLY A 342 1.06 -3.51 -9.04
N TYR A 343 1.37 -3.75 -10.31
CA TYR A 343 1.76 -5.03 -10.91
C TYR A 343 3.22 -4.96 -11.39
N ASN A 344 4.18 -4.56 -10.53
CA ASN A 344 5.60 -4.48 -10.87
C ASN A 344 6.23 -5.88 -11.12
N GLN A 345 5.82 -6.49 -12.24
CA GLN A 345 5.84 -7.92 -12.51
C GLN A 345 7.27 -8.42 -12.70
N LYS A 346 8.14 -7.64 -13.35
CA LYS A 346 9.55 -8.03 -13.55
C LYS A 346 10.28 -8.17 -12.19
N THR A 347 10.17 -7.19 -11.29
CA THR A 347 10.83 -7.24 -9.97
C THR A 347 10.24 -8.32 -9.06
N MET A 348 8.90 -8.45 -9.02
CA MET A 348 8.22 -9.46 -8.20
C MET A 348 8.49 -10.88 -8.70
N LEU A 349 8.39 -11.15 -10.00
CA LEU A 349 8.71 -12.46 -10.57
C LEU A 349 10.19 -12.84 -10.43
N ASN A 350 11.10 -11.86 -10.48
CA ASN A 350 12.54 -12.12 -10.27
C ASN A 350 12.88 -12.44 -8.80
N GLY A 351 12.02 -12.09 -7.84
CA GLY A 351 12.12 -12.56 -6.45
C GLY A 351 11.64 -13.99 -6.23
N LEU A 352 10.99 -14.62 -7.22
CA LEU A 352 10.47 -15.99 -7.13
C LEU A 352 11.47 -17.02 -7.68
N PRO A 353 11.56 -18.23 -7.10
CA PRO A 353 12.32 -19.35 -7.67
C PRO A 353 11.90 -19.65 -9.12
N LYS A 354 12.85 -20.09 -9.96
CA LYS A 354 12.64 -20.37 -11.39
C LYS A 354 11.38 -21.21 -11.63
N GLY A 355 11.17 -22.29 -10.88
CA GLY A 355 10.00 -23.18 -11.05
C GLY A 355 8.63 -22.51 -10.84
N ILE A 356 8.50 -21.64 -9.83
CA ILE A 356 7.25 -20.90 -9.60
C ILE A 356 7.04 -19.87 -10.71
N ARG A 357 8.10 -19.13 -11.07
CA ARG A 357 8.07 -18.18 -12.20
C ARG A 357 7.70 -18.88 -13.51
N SER A 358 8.23 -20.08 -13.76
CA SER A 358 7.87 -20.93 -14.90
C SER A 358 6.40 -21.31 -14.91
N SER A 359 5.87 -21.78 -13.77
CA SER A 359 4.46 -22.14 -13.67
C SER A 359 3.53 -20.95 -13.92
N ILE A 360 3.87 -19.76 -13.41
CA ILE A 360 3.11 -18.52 -13.65
C ILE A 360 3.15 -18.17 -15.15
N ALA A 361 4.35 -18.08 -15.75
CA ALA A 361 4.51 -17.76 -17.17
C ALA A 361 3.76 -18.74 -18.08
N TYR A 362 3.85 -20.05 -17.79
CA TYR A 362 3.10 -21.09 -18.49
C TYR A 362 1.59 -20.88 -18.40
N SER A 363 1.06 -20.64 -17.20
CA SER A 363 -0.39 -20.42 -17.02
C SER A 363 -0.91 -19.16 -17.74
N LEU A 364 -0.10 -18.10 -17.84
CA LEU A 364 -0.52 -16.82 -18.42
C LEU A 364 -0.33 -16.76 -19.94
N PHE A 365 0.82 -17.22 -20.46
CA PHE A 365 1.24 -16.91 -21.83
C PHE A 365 1.16 -18.10 -22.79
N PHE A 366 1.22 -19.35 -22.32
CA PHE A 366 1.14 -20.53 -23.19
C PHE A 366 -0.15 -20.57 -24.05
N PRO A 367 -1.35 -20.28 -23.51
CA PRO A 367 -2.57 -20.30 -24.33
C PRO A 367 -2.62 -19.18 -25.39
N ILE A 368 -1.92 -18.07 -25.14
CA ILE A 368 -1.87 -16.91 -26.03
C ILE A 368 -0.89 -17.20 -27.19
N LEU A 369 0.33 -17.64 -26.86
CA LEU A 369 1.36 -18.00 -27.84
C LEU A 369 0.90 -19.13 -28.77
N ARG A 370 0.26 -20.18 -28.24
CA ARG A 370 -0.26 -21.30 -29.05
C ARG A 370 -1.39 -20.89 -30.03
N ARG A 371 -2.06 -19.76 -29.79
CA ARG A 371 -3.08 -19.21 -30.69
C ARG A 371 -2.52 -18.26 -31.74
N ALA A 372 -1.32 -17.72 -31.53
CA ALA A 372 -0.72 -16.78 -32.45
C ALA A 372 -0.29 -17.49 -33.74
N TYR A 373 -0.61 -16.90 -34.89
CA TYR A 373 -0.53 -17.57 -36.20
C TYR A 373 0.87 -18.17 -36.50
N LEU A 374 1.94 -17.53 -36.04
CA LEU A 374 3.32 -17.95 -36.29
C LEU A 374 3.62 -19.31 -35.66
N PHE A 375 3.04 -19.60 -34.49
CA PHE A 375 3.26 -20.82 -33.70
C PHE A 375 2.21 -21.90 -33.95
N HIS A 376 1.37 -21.76 -34.98
CA HIS A 376 0.36 -22.75 -35.31
C HIS A 376 1.00 -24.07 -35.80
N GLY A 377 0.70 -25.19 -35.15
CA GLY A 377 1.28 -26.50 -35.47
C GLY A 377 2.69 -26.75 -34.93
N VAL A 378 3.31 -25.76 -34.28
CA VAL A 378 4.63 -25.87 -33.63
C VAL A 378 4.57 -26.72 -32.36
N SER A 379 5.65 -27.42 -32.01
CA SER A 379 5.71 -28.29 -30.84
C SER A 379 5.41 -27.56 -29.52
N ASN A 380 4.68 -28.24 -28.62
CA ASN A 380 4.41 -27.70 -27.28
C ASN A 380 5.70 -27.47 -26.47
N SER A 381 6.78 -28.21 -26.78
CA SER A 381 8.09 -28.07 -26.13
C SER A 381 8.74 -26.73 -26.49
N PHE A 382 8.76 -26.38 -27.77
CA PHE A 382 9.26 -25.08 -28.25
C PHE A 382 8.46 -23.93 -27.64
N ILE A 383 7.12 -24.01 -27.62
CA ILE A 383 6.29 -22.97 -27.02
C ILE A 383 6.56 -22.86 -25.51
N ALA A 384 6.77 -23.99 -24.80
CA ALA A 384 7.09 -23.98 -23.38
C ALA A 384 8.47 -23.36 -23.07
N GLU A 385 9.48 -23.58 -23.93
CA GLU A 385 10.77 -22.88 -23.85
C GLU A 385 10.58 -21.38 -24.07
N LEU A 386 9.85 -20.98 -25.13
CA LEU A 386 9.66 -19.58 -25.50
C LEU A 386 8.88 -18.77 -24.44
N VAL A 387 7.87 -19.38 -23.82
CA VAL A 387 7.09 -18.79 -22.71
C VAL A 387 7.99 -18.31 -21.56
N MET A 388 9.13 -18.94 -21.33
CA MET A 388 10.05 -18.57 -20.25
C MET A 388 10.76 -17.23 -20.46
N GLU A 389 10.94 -16.83 -21.72
CA GLU A 389 11.69 -15.63 -22.11
C GLU A 389 10.76 -14.46 -22.51
N VAL A 390 9.45 -14.72 -22.64
CA VAL A 390 8.44 -13.71 -22.97
C VAL A 390 8.29 -12.68 -21.84
N GLN A 391 8.33 -11.39 -22.20
CA GLN A 391 8.18 -10.29 -21.25
C GLN A 391 6.92 -9.47 -21.58
N PRO A 392 6.00 -9.26 -20.61
CA PRO A 392 4.88 -8.35 -20.79
C PRO A 392 5.33 -6.90 -20.68
N GLU A 393 4.87 -6.07 -21.60
CA GLU A 393 5.12 -4.62 -21.67
C GLU A 393 3.80 -3.88 -21.97
N TYR A 394 3.65 -2.68 -21.40
CA TYR A 394 2.43 -1.87 -21.50
C TYR A 394 2.77 -0.52 -22.15
N PHE A 395 2.06 -0.18 -23.23
CA PHE A 395 2.31 1.02 -24.01
C PHE A 395 1.09 1.95 -24.00
N PRO A 396 1.25 3.26 -23.70
CA PRO A 396 0.17 4.24 -23.81
C PRO A 396 -0.22 4.46 -25.29
N PRO A 397 -1.38 5.08 -25.58
CA PRO A 397 -1.76 5.42 -26.94
C PRO A 397 -0.83 6.47 -27.56
N LYS A 398 -0.65 6.42 -28.89
CA LYS A 398 0.22 7.31 -29.70
C LYS A 398 1.73 7.19 -29.39
N GLU A 399 2.18 6.06 -28.87
CA GLU A 399 3.60 5.72 -28.71
C GLU A 399 4.08 4.88 -29.90
N ASP A 400 5.27 5.18 -30.41
CA ASP A 400 5.92 4.42 -31.49
C ASP A 400 6.72 3.26 -30.88
N ILE A 401 6.31 2.02 -31.16
CA ILE A 401 6.87 0.79 -30.58
C ILE A 401 8.08 0.29 -31.39
N ILE A 402 7.98 0.40 -32.72
CA ILE A 402 9.01 0.06 -33.71
C ILE A 402 9.01 1.17 -34.75
N LEU A 403 10.18 1.64 -35.16
CA LEU A 403 10.35 2.65 -36.20
C LEU A 403 10.60 2.04 -37.58
N GLN A 404 10.17 2.73 -38.64
CA GLN A 404 10.55 2.38 -40.00
C GLN A 404 12.08 2.42 -40.17
N ASN A 405 12.62 1.44 -40.88
CA ASN A 405 14.04 1.18 -41.08
C ASN A 405 14.83 0.80 -39.80
N GLU A 406 14.14 0.52 -38.69
CA GLU A 406 14.79 -0.02 -37.50
C GLU A 406 15.30 -1.44 -37.77
N GLY A 407 16.58 -1.68 -37.47
CA GLY A 407 17.23 -2.98 -37.67
C GLY A 407 16.96 -3.93 -36.49
N ALA A 408 16.85 -5.23 -36.79
CA ALA A 408 16.91 -6.31 -35.81
C ALA A 408 15.92 -6.23 -34.62
N ALA A 409 14.73 -5.63 -34.81
CA ALA A 409 13.72 -5.51 -33.76
C ALA A 409 13.25 -6.88 -33.19
N ASP A 410 12.81 -6.84 -31.94
CA ASP A 410 12.12 -7.95 -31.26
C ASP A 410 10.71 -8.17 -31.82
N ILE A 411 10.12 -9.34 -31.55
CA ILE A 411 8.75 -9.65 -31.99
C ILE A 411 7.76 -9.28 -30.88
N TYR A 412 6.63 -8.68 -31.25
CA TYR A 412 5.55 -8.32 -30.33
C TYR A 412 4.24 -9.02 -30.70
N LEU A 413 3.59 -9.61 -29.71
CA LEU A 413 2.27 -10.23 -29.79
C LEU A 413 1.26 -9.38 -28.99
N ILE A 414 0.17 -8.95 -29.62
CA ILE A 414 -0.84 -8.10 -28.98
C ILE A 414 -1.80 -8.96 -28.17
N VAL A 415 -1.87 -8.72 -26.86
CA VAL A 415 -2.84 -9.37 -25.96
C VAL A 415 -4.14 -8.57 -25.91
N SER A 416 -3.99 -7.25 -25.80
CA SER A 416 -5.10 -6.28 -25.76
C SER A 416 -4.64 -4.95 -26.35
N GLY A 417 -5.49 -4.31 -27.15
CA GLY A 417 -5.27 -3.00 -27.74
C GLY A 417 -5.23 -3.04 -29.27
N ALA A 418 -4.82 -1.93 -29.89
CA ALA A 418 -4.75 -1.81 -31.34
C ALA A 418 -3.52 -0.99 -31.75
N VAL A 419 -2.91 -1.39 -32.86
CA VAL A 419 -1.71 -0.75 -33.41
C VAL A 419 -2.02 -0.18 -34.81
N VAL A 420 -1.73 1.11 -34.99
CA VAL A 420 -1.92 1.90 -36.21
C VAL A 420 -0.81 1.61 -37.22
N TYR A 421 -0.78 0.38 -37.70
CA TYR A 421 -0.36 0.02 -39.05
C TYR A 421 -1.12 -1.26 -39.42
N ALA A 422 -1.61 -1.40 -40.66
CA ALA A 422 -2.43 -2.55 -41.11
C ALA A 422 -3.67 -2.95 -40.27
N LYS A 423 -4.12 -2.12 -39.31
CA LYS A 423 -5.19 -2.45 -38.33
C LYS A 423 -4.95 -3.78 -37.61
N VAL A 424 -3.76 -3.95 -37.04
CA VAL A 424 -3.37 -5.14 -36.27
C VAL A 424 -4.10 -5.12 -34.91
N THR A 425 -4.74 -6.24 -34.54
CA THR A 425 -5.67 -6.37 -33.40
C THR A 425 -5.26 -7.46 -32.39
N ASN A 426 -6.09 -7.71 -31.38
CA ASN A 426 -5.85 -8.72 -30.33
C ASN A 426 -5.59 -10.12 -30.93
N GLY A 427 -4.47 -10.73 -30.56
CA GLY A 427 -4.02 -12.04 -31.02
C GLY A 427 -3.08 -12.00 -32.24
N ASP A 428 -2.97 -10.86 -32.92
CA ASP A 428 -2.02 -10.68 -34.00
C ASP A 428 -0.60 -10.39 -33.50
N MET A 429 0.40 -10.66 -34.35
CA MET A 429 1.80 -10.33 -34.11
C MET A 429 2.33 -9.35 -35.16
N PHE A 430 3.33 -8.57 -34.75
CA PHE A 430 4.13 -7.71 -35.62
C PHE A 430 5.63 -7.75 -35.23
N GLY A 431 6.50 -7.32 -36.15
CA GLY A 431 7.97 -7.33 -36.00
C GLY A 431 8.65 -8.62 -36.48
N GLU A 432 7.89 -9.68 -36.76
CA GLU A 432 8.40 -11.01 -37.14
C GLU A 432 9.26 -11.02 -38.42
N VAL A 433 8.95 -10.15 -39.39
CA VAL A 433 9.65 -10.11 -40.68
C VAL A 433 11.10 -9.65 -40.47
N GLY A 434 11.32 -8.58 -39.70
CA GLY A 434 12.67 -8.13 -39.39
C GLY A 434 13.42 -9.07 -38.45
N ALA A 435 12.71 -9.73 -37.52
CA ALA A 435 13.31 -10.70 -36.61
C ALA A 435 13.80 -11.97 -37.33
N LEU A 436 12.97 -12.58 -38.17
CA LEU A 436 13.25 -13.84 -38.85
C LEU A 436 14.04 -13.65 -40.16
N CYS A 437 13.64 -12.71 -41.03
CA CYS A 437 14.30 -12.49 -42.32
C CYS A 437 15.58 -11.62 -42.22
N ASN A 438 15.86 -11.03 -41.05
CA ASN A 438 16.99 -10.11 -40.83
C ASN A 438 16.97 -8.85 -41.74
N ILE A 439 15.77 -8.36 -42.08
CA ILE A 439 15.53 -7.16 -42.90
C ILE A 439 15.18 -5.99 -41.97
N PRO A 440 15.54 -4.73 -42.27
CA PRO A 440 15.00 -3.57 -41.55
C PRO A 440 13.47 -3.54 -41.55
N GLN A 441 12.86 -3.03 -40.48
CA GLN A 441 11.39 -3.01 -40.35
C GLN A 441 10.77 -2.08 -41.40
N PRO A 442 9.83 -2.54 -42.23
CA PRO A 442 9.33 -1.76 -43.37
C PRO A 442 8.47 -0.57 -42.96
N PHE A 443 7.89 -0.57 -41.74
CA PHE A 443 6.88 0.38 -41.29
C PHE A 443 7.07 0.75 -39.82
N THR A 444 6.62 1.95 -39.45
CA THR A 444 6.50 2.37 -38.04
C THR A 444 5.22 1.80 -37.44
N PHE A 445 5.31 1.15 -36.28
CA PHE A 445 4.18 0.61 -35.54
C PHE A 445 3.84 1.51 -34.35
N ARG A 446 2.71 2.23 -34.42
CA ARG A 446 2.24 3.18 -33.39
C ARG A 446 1.01 2.66 -32.67
N THR A 447 0.91 2.77 -31.34
CA THR A 447 -0.32 2.42 -30.62
C THR A 447 -1.49 3.35 -30.96
N ALA A 448 -2.68 2.79 -31.17
CA ALA A 448 -3.94 3.55 -31.24
C ALA A 448 -4.49 3.80 -29.82
N GLU A 449 -4.46 2.75 -29.02
CA GLU A 449 -5.06 2.65 -27.69
C GLU A 449 -4.03 2.14 -26.68
N LEU A 450 -4.36 2.17 -25.38
CA LEU A 450 -3.58 1.51 -24.34
C LEU A 450 -3.42 0.02 -24.69
N SER A 451 -2.19 -0.41 -24.92
CA SER A 451 -1.88 -1.73 -25.48
C SER A 451 -1.02 -2.56 -24.52
N GLN A 452 -1.41 -3.81 -24.30
CA GLN A 452 -0.62 -4.83 -23.60
C GLN A 452 0.02 -5.76 -24.62
N LEU A 453 1.35 -5.76 -24.67
CA LEU A 453 2.14 -6.51 -25.63
C LEU A 453 3.00 -7.56 -24.91
N LEU A 454 3.17 -8.71 -25.55
CA LEU A 454 4.16 -9.72 -25.17
C LEU A 454 5.36 -9.59 -26.10
N ARG A 455 6.48 -9.15 -25.53
CA ARG A 455 7.76 -9.03 -26.23
C ARG A 455 8.50 -10.36 -26.18
N ILE A 456 8.94 -10.82 -27.34
CA ILE A 456 9.75 -12.03 -27.54
C ILE A 456 11.09 -11.58 -28.10
N SER A 457 12.17 -11.80 -27.35
CA SER A 457 13.47 -11.34 -27.80
C SER A 457 13.98 -12.14 -29.00
N ARG A 458 14.46 -11.44 -30.02
CA ARG A 458 14.97 -12.01 -31.27
C ARG A 458 16.09 -13.04 -31.04
N THR A 459 17.00 -12.76 -30.10
CA THR A 459 18.11 -13.66 -29.77
C THR A 459 17.60 -14.97 -29.19
N ARG A 460 16.68 -14.89 -28.23
CA ARG A 460 16.05 -16.04 -27.57
C ARG A 460 15.21 -16.88 -28.52
N LEU A 461 14.44 -16.24 -29.39
CA LEU A 461 13.71 -16.95 -30.43
C LEU A 461 14.66 -17.73 -31.35
N ARG A 462 15.79 -17.14 -31.74
CA ARG A 462 16.79 -17.82 -32.58
C ARG A 462 17.48 -18.98 -31.85
N GLU A 463 17.74 -18.84 -30.54
CA GLU A 463 18.24 -19.93 -29.70
C GLU A 463 17.23 -21.10 -29.62
N ALA A 464 15.95 -20.81 -29.37
CA ALA A 464 14.89 -21.83 -29.36
C ALA A 464 14.72 -22.52 -30.72
N ILE A 465 14.81 -21.78 -31.84
CA ILE A 465 14.78 -22.33 -33.20
C ILE A 465 16.00 -23.23 -33.47
N GLN A 466 17.17 -22.92 -32.92
CA GLN A 466 18.36 -23.76 -33.04
C GLN A 466 18.25 -25.07 -32.24
N ASN A 467 17.58 -25.02 -31.08
CA ASN A 467 17.26 -26.19 -30.25
C ASN A 467 16.21 -27.10 -30.91
N HIS A 468 15.20 -26.50 -31.55
CA HIS A 468 14.05 -27.18 -32.17
C HIS A 468 14.03 -27.00 -33.69
N ARG A 469 15.01 -27.59 -34.40
CA ARG A 469 15.13 -27.40 -35.86
C ARG A 469 13.91 -27.89 -36.66
N GLU A 470 13.21 -28.92 -36.20
CA GLU A 470 12.01 -29.45 -36.84
C GLU A 470 10.86 -28.42 -36.86
N ASP A 471 10.78 -27.56 -35.84
CA ASP A 471 9.77 -26.50 -35.74
C ASP A 471 10.10 -25.28 -36.63
N ASN A 472 11.34 -25.13 -37.08
CA ASN A 472 11.78 -24.00 -37.93
C ASN A 472 11.02 -23.96 -39.27
N ASP A 473 10.83 -25.12 -39.90
CA ASP A 473 10.18 -25.20 -41.20
C ASP A 473 8.68 -24.87 -41.07
N ILE A 474 8.06 -25.25 -39.95
CA ILE A 474 6.67 -24.88 -39.60
C ILE A 474 6.56 -23.36 -39.40
N LEU A 475 7.45 -22.77 -38.59
CA LEU A 475 7.53 -21.32 -38.36
C LEU A 475 7.68 -20.54 -39.68
N MET A 476 8.58 -20.98 -40.55
CA MET A 476 8.84 -20.32 -41.83
C MET A 476 7.67 -20.49 -42.81
N ASN A 477 7.04 -21.67 -42.85
CA ASN A 477 5.83 -21.91 -43.64
C ASN A 477 4.66 -21.03 -43.16
N ASN A 478 4.44 -20.90 -41.85
CA ASN A 478 3.42 -20.01 -41.29
C ASN A 478 3.67 -18.54 -41.64
N LEU A 479 4.94 -18.10 -41.61
CA LEU A 479 5.33 -16.76 -42.06
C LEU A 479 5.04 -16.55 -43.55
N LEU A 480 5.50 -17.48 -44.41
CA LEU A 480 5.28 -17.42 -45.86
C LEU A 480 3.79 -17.47 -46.23
N GLN A 481 2.99 -18.25 -45.50
CA GLN A 481 1.54 -18.35 -45.69
C GLN A 481 0.83 -17.03 -45.37
N LYS A 482 1.25 -16.31 -44.31
CA LYS A 482 0.76 -14.95 -44.01
C LYS A 482 1.18 -13.93 -45.10
N LEU A 483 2.36 -14.11 -45.70
CA LEU A 483 2.90 -13.23 -46.75
C LEU A 483 2.38 -13.51 -48.18
N LYS A 484 1.78 -14.68 -48.43
CA LYS A 484 1.20 -15.09 -49.72
C LYS A 484 2.08 -14.82 -50.95
N LEU A 485 3.22 -15.51 -51.04
CA LEU A 485 3.75 -15.87 -52.36
C LEU A 485 2.92 -17.04 -52.93
N PRO A 486 2.47 -16.98 -54.21
CA PRO A 486 2.00 -18.15 -54.91
C PRO A 486 3.11 -19.20 -54.99
N GLU A 487 2.76 -20.47 -54.80
CA GLU A 487 3.66 -21.60 -54.81
C GLU A 487 4.39 -21.72 -56.17
N ASN A 488 5.73 -21.76 -56.14
CA ASN A 488 6.65 -22.47 -57.04
C ASN A 488 8.06 -21.83 -56.99
N LEU A 489 8.92 -22.29 -56.07
CA LEU A 489 10.37 -22.11 -56.14
C LEU A 489 11.05 -23.32 -55.48
N PRO A 490 11.98 -24.02 -56.17
CA PRO A 490 12.71 -25.15 -55.61
C PRO A 490 13.93 -24.72 -54.77
N GLU A 491 14.31 -25.60 -53.85
CA GLU A 491 15.53 -25.64 -53.03
C GLU A 491 16.02 -24.35 -52.33
N VAL A 492 15.93 -24.41 -50.99
CA VAL A 492 16.44 -23.40 -50.06
C VAL A 492 17.97 -23.35 -50.10
N ASN A 493 18.57 -22.26 -50.61
CA ASN A 493 19.89 -21.76 -50.18
C ASN A 493 20.30 -20.40 -50.79
N GLN A 494 19.46 -19.36 -50.68
CA GLN A 494 19.85 -17.92 -50.59
C GLN A 494 18.59 -17.03 -50.50
N PRO A 495 18.62 -15.91 -49.75
CA PRO A 495 17.53 -14.93 -49.77
C PRO A 495 17.56 -14.13 -51.08
N ASP A 496 16.83 -14.61 -52.09
CA ASP A 496 16.84 -14.04 -53.43
C ASP A 496 16.26 -12.62 -53.47
N ARG A 497 16.87 -11.72 -54.26
CA ARG A 497 16.52 -10.29 -54.34
C ARG A 497 15.07 -10.04 -54.80
N ARG A 498 14.41 -11.03 -55.40
CA ARG A 498 12.99 -10.99 -55.76
C ARG A 498 12.03 -10.86 -54.56
N PHE A 499 12.46 -11.19 -53.34
CA PHE A 499 11.65 -10.94 -52.15
C PHE A 499 11.41 -9.43 -51.91
N LEU A 500 12.38 -8.57 -52.22
CA LEU A 500 12.28 -7.13 -51.96
C LEU A 500 11.32 -6.42 -52.92
N SER A 501 11.38 -6.72 -54.23
CA SER A 501 10.56 -6.03 -55.24
C SER A 501 9.06 -6.30 -55.13
N LYS A 502 8.63 -7.25 -54.27
CA LYS A 502 7.22 -7.53 -54.01
C LYS A 502 6.66 -6.74 -52.82
N TYR A 503 7.52 -6.22 -51.93
CA TYR A 503 7.11 -5.29 -50.88
C TYR A 503 6.91 -3.86 -51.41
N ASP A 504 7.63 -3.46 -52.45
CA ASP A 504 7.42 -2.19 -53.17
C ASP A 504 6.02 -2.10 -53.84
N LEU A 505 5.30 -3.22 -53.98
CA LEU A 505 3.97 -3.26 -54.60
C LEU A 505 2.84 -2.71 -53.70
N PHE A 506 3.11 -2.37 -52.45
CA PHE A 506 2.15 -1.75 -51.52
C PHE A 506 2.11 -0.21 -51.60
N HIS A 507 2.53 0.37 -52.73
CA HIS A 507 2.40 1.80 -53.00
C HIS A 507 0.95 2.24 -53.25
N ILE A 508 0.39 2.95 -52.27
CA ILE A 508 -0.56 4.09 -52.33
C ILE A 508 -1.39 4.23 -53.63
N PRO A 509 -2.74 4.11 -53.59
CA PRO A 509 -3.59 4.73 -54.60
C PRO A 509 -3.59 6.25 -54.41
N ARG A 510 -3.15 7.00 -55.44
CA ARG A 510 -3.22 8.48 -55.46
C ARG A 510 -4.50 8.95 -56.15
N GLU A 511 -5.33 9.69 -55.41
CA GLU A 511 -6.30 10.71 -55.85
C GLU A 511 -6.86 11.34 -54.54
N GLU A 512 -6.99 12.65 -54.33
CA GLU A 512 -6.49 13.83 -55.05
C GLU A 512 -6.49 15.06 -54.09
N GLN A 513 -5.58 16.04 -54.31
CA GLN A 513 -5.61 17.48 -53.96
C GLN A 513 -6.05 17.95 -52.53
N MET A 514 -5.33 18.82 -51.80
CA MET A 514 -4.95 20.20 -52.19
C MET A 514 -3.89 20.84 -51.25
N LEU A 515 -2.97 21.62 -51.85
CA LEU A 515 -2.39 22.93 -51.39
C LEU A 515 -1.74 23.03 -49.98
N GLN A 516 -0.62 23.72 -49.73
CA GLN A 516 0.28 24.57 -50.54
C GLN A 516 1.65 24.71 -49.80
N TRP A 517 2.77 24.89 -50.51
CA TRP A 517 4.08 25.34 -49.94
C TRP A 517 4.38 26.76 -50.45
N PRO A 518 5.08 27.62 -49.68
CA PRO A 518 6.55 27.83 -49.83
C PRO A 518 7.30 28.00 -48.45
N HIS A 519 8.64 28.10 -48.28
CA HIS A 519 9.83 28.10 -49.17
C HIS A 519 11.15 27.92 -48.33
N GLN A 520 12.26 27.51 -48.97
CA GLN A 520 13.69 27.91 -48.73
C GLN A 520 14.40 27.48 -47.40
N HIS A 521 15.74 27.30 -47.30
CA HIS A 521 16.89 27.41 -48.22
C HIS A 521 18.18 26.71 -47.67
N TYR A 522 19.12 26.30 -48.57
CA TYR A 522 20.60 26.14 -48.37
C TYR A 522 21.15 25.09 -47.36
N THR A 523 22.33 24.45 -47.50
CA THR A 523 23.49 24.56 -48.44
C THR A 523 24.21 23.20 -48.66
N GLU A 524 24.93 23.01 -49.77
CA GLU A 524 25.94 21.94 -49.98
C GLU A 524 27.36 22.37 -49.53
N GLN A 525 28.27 21.43 -49.17
CA GLN A 525 29.70 21.44 -49.60
C GLN A 525 30.56 20.20 -49.16
N LYS A 526 30.77 19.27 -50.09
CA LYS A 526 32.06 18.86 -50.74
C LYS A 526 33.41 18.74 -49.95
N SER A 527 33.99 17.54 -49.92
CA SER A 527 35.44 17.19 -50.09
C SER A 527 35.60 15.64 -50.10
N ILE A 528 36.12 14.95 -51.13
CA ILE A 528 37.46 14.85 -51.78
C ILE A 528 38.42 13.83 -51.09
N ASP A 529 38.84 12.83 -51.87
CA ASP A 529 39.81 11.77 -51.53
C ASP A 529 41.26 12.25 -51.36
N LEU A 530 42.04 11.49 -50.57
CA LEU A 530 43.45 11.19 -50.86
C LEU A 530 43.92 9.93 -50.08
N GLY A 531 44.63 9.00 -50.72
CA GLY A 531 45.14 7.76 -50.07
C GLY A 531 46.67 7.62 -50.14
N SER A 532 47.25 6.63 -49.44
CA SER A 532 48.57 6.02 -49.79
C SER A 532 48.99 4.76 -48.98
N LYS A 533 49.55 3.76 -49.72
CA LYS A 533 50.67 2.80 -49.40
C LYS A 533 50.59 1.91 -48.11
N VAL A 534 50.50 0.55 -48.12
CA VAL A 534 51.42 -0.54 -48.64
C VAL A 534 52.86 -0.44 -48.07
N PRO A 535 53.61 -1.50 -47.60
CA PRO A 535 53.57 -2.99 -47.84
C PRO A 535 53.46 -3.90 -46.57
N ILE A 536 53.11 -5.21 -46.59
CA ILE A 536 53.71 -6.51 -47.06
C ILE A 536 54.79 -7.17 -46.14
N SER A 537 54.62 -8.50 -45.88
CA SER A 537 55.62 -9.56 -45.55
C SER A 537 55.61 -10.16 -44.12
N GLY A 538 55.61 -11.51 -44.03
CA GLY A 538 55.89 -12.29 -42.81
C GLY A 538 55.35 -13.72 -42.82
N ASP A 539 56.19 -14.72 -43.14
CA ASP A 539 55.86 -16.16 -43.20
C ASP A 539 55.65 -16.87 -41.82
N GLY A 540 55.13 -18.10 -41.85
CA GLY A 540 55.09 -19.06 -40.71
C GLY A 540 56.44 -19.77 -40.43
N PRO A 541 56.51 -20.99 -39.83
CA PRO A 541 55.42 -21.96 -39.59
C PRO A 541 55.43 -22.75 -38.24
N ASP A 542 54.40 -23.59 -38.06
CA ASP A 542 54.31 -24.92 -37.39
C ASP A 542 54.92 -25.33 -36.03
N SER A 543 54.09 -26.14 -35.32
CA SER A 543 54.38 -27.30 -34.42
C SER A 543 54.04 -27.14 -32.93
N MET A 544 53.51 -28.14 -32.17
CA MET A 544 52.83 -29.44 -32.45
C MET A 544 52.32 -30.02 -31.08
N LYS A 545 51.50 -31.10 -31.06
CA LYS A 545 51.25 -32.06 -29.93
C LYS A 545 50.27 -31.61 -28.80
N LEU A 546 49.48 -32.46 -28.11
CA LEU A 546 49.34 -33.94 -28.06
C LEU A 546 47.97 -34.43 -27.45
N LEU A 547 47.47 -35.57 -27.95
CA LEU A 547 46.61 -36.65 -27.36
C LEU A 547 45.80 -36.49 -26.03
N ARG A 548 44.48 -36.82 -26.08
CA ARG A 548 43.75 -37.99 -25.45
C ARG A 548 42.23 -37.71 -25.47
N GLN A 549 41.33 -38.53 -26.05
CA GLN A 549 40.88 -39.92 -25.75
C GLN A 549 39.95 -40.10 -24.53
N VAL A 550 38.86 -40.85 -24.77
CA VAL A 550 37.65 -41.08 -23.96
C VAL A 550 37.68 -42.46 -23.27
N PRO A 551 36.90 -42.68 -22.20
CA PRO A 551 36.06 -43.88 -22.05
C PRO A 551 34.58 -43.48 -21.73
N GLN A 552 33.53 -43.99 -22.40
CA GLN A 552 32.90 -45.33 -22.27
C GLN A 552 32.64 -45.74 -20.80
N GLN A 553 31.41 -45.94 -20.29
CA GLN A 553 30.16 -46.61 -20.76
C GLN A 553 30.13 -48.12 -20.46
N GLU A 554 29.21 -48.53 -19.58
CA GLU A 554 28.69 -49.88 -19.25
C GLU A 554 27.58 -49.71 -18.17
N ASP A 555 26.55 -50.56 -17.99
CA ASP A 555 25.82 -51.40 -18.94
C ASP A 555 24.43 -51.87 -18.40
N ILE A 556 23.47 -52.06 -19.31
CA ILE A 556 22.45 -53.14 -19.41
C ILE A 556 21.80 -53.76 -18.11
N HIS A 557 20.45 -53.70 -17.94
CA HIS A 557 19.49 -54.82 -18.23
C HIS A 557 18.02 -54.67 -17.69
N ASN A 558 17.05 -54.97 -18.57
CA ASN A 558 15.82 -55.80 -18.39
C ASN A 558 14.55 -55.38 -17.57
N LYS A 559 13.41 -55.50 -18.31
CA LYS A 559 12.10 -56.13 -17.96
C LYS A 559 11.05 -55.47 -17.01
N SER A 560 9.95 -55.09 -17.67
CA SER A 560 8.61 -55.74 -17.61
C SER A 560 7.42 -55.10 -16.87
N ASN A 561 6.22 -55.37 -17.45
CA ASN A 561 4.84 -55.23 -16.92
C ASN A 561 4.25 -53.79 -16.83
N CYS A 562 3.23 -53.47 -17.64
CA CYS A 562 1.79 -53.72 -17.40
C CYS A 562 1.21 -52.90 -16.23
N LYS A 563 0.05 -52.21 -16.34
CA LYS A 563 -1.17 -52.60 -17.08
C LYS A 563 -2.10 -51.39 -17.32
N TYR A 564 -2.88 -51.43 -18.38
CA TYR A 564 -4.11 -50.62 -18.53
C TYR A 564 -5.15 -50.98 -17.44
N ARG A 565 -5.99 -50.03 -17.06
CA ARG A 565 -7.35 -50.32 -16.58
C ARG A 565 -8.34 -49.23 -16.99
N LEU A 566 -9.29 -49.61 -17.84
CA LEU A 566 -10.51 -48.86 -18.15
C LEU A 566 -11.60 -49.19 -17.13
N SER A 567 -12.44 -48.21 -16.85
CA SER A 567 -13.83 -48.31 -16.35
C SER A 567 -14.42 -46.90 -16.49
N ASP A 568 -15.08 -46.57 -17.59
CA ASP A 568 -16.53 -46.78 -17.85
C ASP A 568 -17.45 -46.28 -16.72
N GLY A 569 -18.38 -45.40 -17.10
CA GLY A 569 -19.31 -44.72 -16.20
C GLY A 569 -19.99 -43.51 -16.83
N MET A 570 -20.73 -43.71 -17.92
CA MET A 570 -21.55 -42.66 -18.55
C MET A 570 -22.66 -42.16 -17.59
N MET A 571 -22.92 -40.85 -17.57
CA MET A 571 -24.31 -40.38 -17.62
C MET A 571 -24.41 -38.97 -18.23
N ASN A 572 -25.38 -38.80 -19.13
CA ASN A 572 -25.54 -37.64 -20.00
C ASN A 572 -26.12 -36.41 -19.26
N ARG A 573 -25.82 -35.21 -19.77
CA ARG A 573 -26.84 -34.36 -20.40
C ARG A 573 -26.23 -33.30 -21.32
N GLU A 574 -26.85 -33.14 -22.47
CA GLU A 574 -26.53 -32.18 -23.53
C GLU A 574 -27.32 -30.86 -23.32
N GLU A 575 -27.27 -29.98 -24.34
CA GLU A 575 -27.99 -28.70 -24.48
C GLU A 575 -27.36 -27.54 -23.66
N ASP A 576 -26.94 -26.38 -24.23
CA ASP A 576 -27.19 -25.86 -25.59
C ASP A 576 -26.01 -25.07 -26.19
N LEU A 577 -26.07 -24.92 -27.53
CA LEU A 577 -25.13 -24.19 -28.39
C LEU A 577 -25.86 -22.99 -29.05
N ASN A 578 -25.12 -21.92 -29.35
CA ASN A 578 -25.54 -20.68 -30.06
C ASN A 578 -26.39 -19.71 -29.20
N GLU A 579 -26.13 -18.40 -29.18
CA GLU A 579 -25.97 -17.52 -30.35
C GLU A 579 -24.95 -16.38 -30.15
N VAL A 580 -24.43 -15.87 -31.28
CA VAL A 580 -23.64 -14.64 -31.36
C VAL A 580 -24.48 -13.55 -32.01
N ARG A 581 -24.71 -12.42 -31.33
CA ARG A 581 -25.12 -11.16 -32.00
C ARG A 581 -24.79 -9.89 -31.22
N ILE A 582 -23.74 -9.21 -31.68
CA ILE A 582 -23.70 -7.77 -32.04
C ILE A 582 -25.04 -7.04 -31.72
N ASN A 583 -25.09 -6.00 -30.88
CA ASN A 583 -24.46 -4.69 -31.12
C ASN A 583 -24.44 -3.78 -29.87
N CYS A 584 -23.62 -2.71 -29.90
CA CYS A 584 -23.78 -1.58 -28.99
C CYS A 584 -25.00 -0.73 -29.36
N GLU A 585 -25.79 -0.28 -28.38
CA GLU A 585 -26.58 0.94 -28.53
C GLU A 585 -26.78 1.66 -27.19
N THR A 586 -26.83 2.98 -27.24
CA THR A 586 -26.88 3.89 -26.10
C THR A 586 -28.25 3.91 -25.44
N LYS A 587 -28.30 3.92 -24.10
CA LYS A 587 -29.41 4.60 -23.42
C LYS A 587 -29.08 5.15 -22.03
N THR A 588 -29.41 6.42 -21.89
CA THR A 588 -29.51 7.18 -20.65
C THR A 588 -30.62 6.64 -19.75
N SER A 589 -30.36 6.57 -18.44
CA SER A 589 -31.36 6.85 -17.42
C SER A 589 -30.68 7.24 -16.12
N ALA A 590 -31.05 8.39 -15.58
CA ALA A 590 -30.77 8.77 -14.20
C ALA A 590 -32.11 8.76 -13.47
N GLU A 591 -32.23 7.98 -12.39
CA GLU A 591 -33.41 7.98 -11.53
C GLU A 591 -33.02 8.48 -10.14
N GLU A 592 -33.54 9.67 -9.81
CA GLU A 592 -33.47 10.23 -8.47
C GLU A 592 -34.49 9.54 -7.55
N PHE A 593 -34.07 9.13 -6.35
CA PHE A 593 -35.01 8.79 -5.28
C PHE A 593 -35.17 9.95 -4.31
N CYS A 594 -36.25 10.72 -4.49
CA CYS A 594 -36.68 11.72 -3.51
C CYS A 594 -37.15 11.07 -2.20
N ILE A 595 -36.76 11.65 -1.06
CA ILE A 595 -37.47 11.51 0.22
C ILE A 595 -37.99 12.88 0.64
N LYS A 596 -39.33 13.03 0.64
CA LYS A 596 -40.03 14.20 1.17
C LYS A 596 -39.94 14.23 2.70
N ILE A 597 -39.69 15.40 3.27
CA ILE A 597 -40.14 15.74 4.62
C ILE A 597 -41.04 16.98 4.51
N LYS A 598 -42.17 16.94 5.23
CA LYS A 598 -43.31 17.84 5.08
C LYS A 598 -43.28 18.91 6.19
N SER A 599 -43.68 20.14 5.87
CA SER A 599 -43.78 21.28 6.80
C SER A 599 -45.14 21.34 7.51
N GLU A 600 -45.14 21.78 8.78
CA GLU A 600 -46.24 22.41 9.56
C GLU A 600 -45.70 22.58 11.02
N ASP A 601 -46.03 23.58 11.85
CA ASP A 601 -46.58 24.93 11.66
C ASP A 601 -46.47 25.72 13.01
N LYS A 602 -46.36 27.07 12.99
CA LYS A 602 -46.73 28.04 14.09
C LYS A 602 -46.06 27.97 15.51
N THR A 603 -46.05 28.98 16.41
CA THR A 603 -46.04 30.48 16.42
C THR A 603 -45.75 30.99 17.87
N THR A 604 -45.21 32.21 18.04
CA THR A 604 -45.37 33.15 19.22
C THR A 604 -44.83 32.72 20.62
N ALA A 605 -44.42 33.62 21.55
CA ALA A 605 -44.23 35.08 21.58
C ALA A 605 -43.40 35.59 22.80
N SER A 606 -42.97 36.87 22.73
CA SER A 606 -42.71 37.85 23.83
C SER A 606 -41.47 37.64 24.75
N SER A 607 -40.85 38.66 25.40
CA SER A 607 -41.14 40.12 25.53
C SER A 607 -39.88 40.97 25.89
N GLN A 608 -39.91 42.27 25.53
CA GLN A 608 -39.31 43.48 26.18
C GLN A 608 -37.77 43.63 26.34
N GLN A 609 -37.06 44.70 25.86
CA GLN A 609 -37.09 46.17 26.13
C GLN A 609 -36.37 46.53 27.47
N THR A 610 -35.31 47.36 27.57
CA THR A 610 -35.28 48.86 27.49
C THR A 610 -33.82 49.36 27.79
N ILE A 611 -33.09 50.11 26.93
CA ILE A 611 -32.76 51.58 26.93
C ILE A 611 -32.04 52.09 28.25
N LEU A 612 -30.90 52.83 28.32
CA LEU A 612 -30.47 54.15 27.73
C LEU A 612 -28.89 54.37 27.68
N THR A 613 -28.45 55.63 27.49
CA THR A 613 -27.13 56.36 27.34
C THR A 613 -26.16 56.44 28.56
N LYS A 614 -24.93 57.03 28.57
CA LYS A 614 -24.48 58.40 28.10
C LYS A 614 -22.95 58.73 28.16
N MET A 615 -22.46 59.51 27.17
CA MET A 615 -21.34 60.52 27.07
C MET A 615 -19.95 60.41 27.79
N GLN A 616 -18.86 60.38 26.97
CA GLN A 616 -17.66 61.28 26.82
C GLN A 616 -17.06 62.14 27.99
N PRO A 617 -15.82 62.72 27.88
CA PRO A 617 -14.68 62.51 26.94
C PRO A 617 -13.25 62.49 27.60
N GLY A 618 -12.17 62.27 26.82
CA GLY A 618 -10.79 62.64 27.23
C GLY A 618 -9.61 61.88 26.54
N SER A 619 -8.57 62.61 26.12
CA SER A 619 -7.25 62.11 25.64
C SER A 619 -6.17 63.14 26.06
N PRO A 620 -4.83 62.98 25.83
CA PRO A 620 -4.10 61.90 25.13
C PRO A 620 -2.80 61.40 25.81
N HIS A 621 -2.23 60.29 25.29
CA HIS A 621 -0.80 60.08 24.91
C HIS A 621 -0.19 58.68 25.15
N ARG A 622 0.35 58.15 24.04
CA ARG A 622 1.56 57.31 23.85
C ARG A 622 1.75 55.94 24.57
N ALA A 623 1.85 54.96 23.67
CA ALA A 623 2.94 53.97 23.55
C ALA A 623 2.75 52.55 24.12
N SER A 624 2.93 51.60 23.19
CA SER A 624 3.30 50.17 23.33
C SER A 624 2.50 49.27 24.28
N GLU A 625 1.70 48.41 23.64
CA GLU A 625 1.72 46.95 23.81
C GLU A 625 1.54 46.37 25.22
N ASN A 626 0.35 45.83 25.47
CA ASN A 626 0.21 44.58 26.21
C ASN A 626 -1.01 43.78 25.72
N ILE A 627 -0.81 42.48 25.49
CA ILE A 627 -1.84 41.55 25.02
C ILE A 627 -2.38 40.76 26.21
N SER A 628 -3.67 40.88 26.54
CA SER A 628 -4.38 39.83 27.31
C SER A 628 -5.91 39.82 27.15
N ARG A 629 -6.39 38.69 26.60
CA ARG A 629 -7.70 38.00 26.74
C ARG A 629 -8.91 38.72 27.38
N SER A 630 -9.93 38.97 26.56
CA SER A 630 -11.25 38.26 26.50
C SER A 630 -12.24 39.18 25.75
N ARG A 631 -13.28 38.71 25.04
CA ARG A 631 -14.22 37.61 25.33
C ARG A 631 -14.88 37.13 24.03
N TYR A 632 -15.55 35.98 24.06
CA TYR A 632 -16.21 35.37 22.89
C TYR A 632 -17.22 36.30 22.19
N GLN A 633 -17.14 36.34 20.85
CA GLN A 633 -18.18 36.79 19.92
C GLN A 633 -18.09 35.93 18.64
N ASP A 634 -19.18 35.78 17.91
CA ASP A 634 -19.32 34.80 16.83
C ASP A 634 -18.36 34.99 15.65
N TYR A 635 -17.60 33.95 15.33
CA TYR A 635 -16.63 33.91 14.23
C TYR A 635 -17.05 32.96 13.09
N SER A 636 -18.24 33.18 12.52
CA SER A 636 -18.64 32.59 11.23
C SER A 636 -18.54 33.59 10.06
N GLY A 637 -18.67 34.90 10.30
CA GLY A 637 -18.67 35.93 9.24
C GLY A 637 -17.30 36.49 8.81
N ILE A 638 -16.24 36.30 9.60
CA ILE A 638 -14.98 37.09 9.44
C ILE A 638 -13.92 36.40 8.56
N LYS A 639 -14.06 35.11 8.25
CA LYS A 639 -13.05 34.36 7.45
C LYS A 639 -13.05 34.63 5.93
N ALA A 640 -13.98 35.44 5.42
CA ALA A 640 -13.98 35.86 4.01
C ALA A 640 -13.01 37.02 3.72
N ALA A 641 -12.73 37.87 4.72
CA ALA A 641 -12.26 39.24 4.53
C ALA A 641 -10.81 39.43 4.00
N ASN A 642 -10.07 38.36 3.66
CA ASN A 642 -8.66 38.47 3.25
C ASN A 642 -8.20 37.44 2.21
N LYS A 643 -9.11 36.79 1.47
CA LYS A 643 -8.72 36.04 0.26
C LYS A 643 -8.43 37.05 -0.87
N ARG A 644 -7.30 36.92 -1.55
CA ARG A 644 -6.92 37.70 -2.73
C ARG A 644 -6.96 36.81 -3.96
N VAL A 645 -7.61 37.27 -5.02
CA VAL A 645 -7.84 36.50 -6.24
C VAL A 645 -7.49 37.35 -7.46
N THR A 646 -7.03 36.70 -8.52
CA THR A 646 -6.66 37.39 -9.76
C THR A 646 -7.76 37.18 -10.80
N ILE A 647 -8.45 38.25 -11.17
CA ILE A 647 -9.52 38.23 -12.17
C ILE A 647 -8.99 38.53 -13.57
N HIS A 648 -9.45 37.75 -14.55
CA HIS A 648 -9.13 37.84 -15.97
C HIS A 648 -10.41 37.96 -16.82
N ILE A 649 -10.29 38.47 -18.05
CA ILE A 649 -11.34 38.38 -19.08
C ILE A 649 -10.95 37.30 -20.09
N TYR A 650 -11.91 36.49 -20.53
CA TYR A 650 -11.79 35.81 -21.84
C TYR A 650 -12.38 36.69 -22.95
N PRO A 651 -11.58 37.21 -23.89
CA PRO A 651 -12.11 37.86 -25.08
C PRO A 651 -12.82 36.83 -25.97
N HIS A 652 -14.04 37.15 -26.40
CA HIS A 652 -14.73 36.34 -27.40
C HIS A 652 -13.92 36.37 -28.71
N ASN A 653 -13.65 35.20 -29.30
CA ASN A 653 -12.89 35.00 -30.54
C ASN A 653 -11.37 35.31 -30.50
N ALA A 654 -10.62 34.75 -29.54
CA ALA A 654 -9.15 34.71 -29.58
C ALA A 654 -8.60 33.27 -29.62
N THR A 655 -8.41 32.73 -30.83
CA THR A 655 -7.58 31.53 -31.05
C THR A 655 -6.10 31.87 -30.95
N GLY A 656 -5.59 32.07 -29.72
CA GLY A 656 -4.16 32.28 -29.48
C GLY A 656 -3.80 33.09 -28.23
N SER A 657 -3.25 32.40 -27.23
CA SER A 657 -2.25 32.84 -26.23
C SER A 657 -2.07 34.33 -25.86
N THR A 658 -3.13 35.12 -25.65
CA THR A 658 -3.04 36.46 -25.03
C THR A 658 -4.08 36.65 -23.92
N VAL A 659 -3.85 35.98 -22.78
CA VAL A 659 -4.54 36.34 -21.52
C VAL A 659 -4.10 37.75 -21.13
N GLN A 660 -5.01 38.72 -21.12
CA GLN A 660 -4.71 40.09 -20.67
C GLN A 660 -4.24 40.09 -19.20
N ASN A 661 -3.44 41.09 -18.83
CA ASN A 661 -2.90 41.26 -17.48
C ASN A 661 -4.00 41.16 -16.40
N GLY A 662 -4.04 40.03 -15.70
CA GLY A 662 -4.99 39.77 -14.64
C GLY A 662 -4.89 40.78 -13.50
N LYS A 663 -6.04 41.20 -12.97
CA LYS A 663 -6.13 42.22 -11.92
C LYS A 663 -6.31 41.54 -10.56
N LEU A 664 -5.41 41.79 -9.63
CA LEU A 664 -5.55 41.30 -8.25
C LEU A 664 -6.63 42.10 -7.52
N ILE A 665 -7.56 41.41 -6.89
CA ILE A 665 -8.61 41.97 -6.05
C ILE A 665 -8.72 41.19 -4.74
N ASN A 666 -9.33 41.79 -3.71
CA ASN A 666 -9.84 41.02 -2.58
C ASN A 666 -11.15 40.34 -2.99
N LEU A 667 -11.34 39.09 -2.59
CA LEU A 667 -12.57 38.34 -2.85
C LEU A 667 -13.73 38.98 -2.05
N PRO A 668 -14.84 39.37 -2.71
CA PRO A 668 -16.01 39.94 -2.04
C PRO A 668 -16.83 38.88 -1.29
N GLY A 669 -17.89 39.31 -0.60
CA GLY A 669 -18.75 38.43 0.18
C GLY A 669 -19.78 37.63 -0.65
N SER A 670 -20.00 37.99 -1.92
CA SER A 670 -20.98 37.36 -2.80
C SER A 670 -20.52 37.31 -4.27
N LEU A 671 -21.05 36.35 -5.04
CA LEU A 671 -20.77 36.20 -6.46
C LEU A 671 -21.28 37.40 -7.29
N GLU A 672 -22.42 37.97 -6.90
CA GLU A 672 -22.99 39.19 -7.52
C GLU A 672 -22.05 40.39 -7.37
N GLU A 673 -21.45 40.56 -6.19
CA GLU A 673 -20.47 41.61 -5.93
C GLU A 673 -19.16 41.37 -6.71
N LEU A 674 -18.75 40.10 -6.91
CA LEU A 674 -17.63 39.74 -7.77
C LEU A 674 -17.87 40.13 -9.23
N ILE A 675 -19.07 39.84 -9.77
CA ILE A 675 -19.47 40.25 -11.13
C ILE A 675 -19.54 41.77 -11.26
N LYS A 676 -20.02 42.47 -10.22
CA LYS A 676 -20.04 43.95 -10.16
C LYS A 676 -18.63 44.56 -10.16
N ILE A 677 -17.69 43.97 -9.41
CA ILE A 677 -16.27 44.36 -9.44
C ILE A 677 -15.66 44.06 -10.81
N GLY A 678 -16.03 42.94 -11.45
CA GLY A 678 -15.67 42.62 -12.84
C GLY A 678 -16.04 43.75 -13.80
N ARG A 679 -17.31 44.18 -13.80
CA ARG A 679 -17.82 45.31 -14.61
C ARG A 679 -17.09 46.62 -14.33
N GLN A 680 -16.76 46.92 -13.06
CA GLN A 680 -16.03 48.14 -12.70
C GLN A 680 -14.56 48.10 -13.10
N LYS A 681 -13.91 46.93 -13.05
CA LYS A 681 -12.49 46.76 -13.41
C LYS A 681 -12.28 46.57 -14.91
N PHE A 682 -13.31 46.19 -15.65
CA PHE A 682 -13.29 45.93 -17.08
C PHE A 682 -14.52 46.60 -17.75
N PRO A 683 -14.48 47.93 -17.97
CA PRO A 683 -15.66 48.70 -18.36
C PRO A 683 -16.26 48.31 -19.71
N ASP A 684 -15.44 47.82 -20.64
CA ASP A 684 -15.85 47.39 -21.99
C ASP A 684 -16.40 45.95 -22.03
N PHE A 685 -16.53 45.29 -20.87
CA PHE A 685 -16.95 43.89 -20.76
C PHE A 685 -18.10 43.74 -19.76
N HIS A 686 -19.13 42.97 -20.14
CA HIS A 686 -20.29 42.70 -19.31
C HIS A 686 -20.34 41.23 -18.91
N PRO A 687 -19.62 40.83 -17.84
CA PRO A 687 -19.63 39.46 -17.39
C PRO A 687 -21.03 39.02 -16.98
N THR A 688 -21.40 37.84 -17.49
CA THR A 688 -22.61 37.09 -17.15
C THR A 688 -22.28 35.80 -16.40
N LYS A 689 -21.07 35.23 -16.60
CA LYS A 689 -20.59 34.03 -15.91
C LYS A 689 -19.18 34.17 -15.34
N VAL A 690 -18.90 33.36 -14.33
CA VAL A 690 -17.62 33.24 -13.63
C VAL A 690 -17.14 31.81 -13.74
N VAL A 691 -15.91 31.60 -14.25
CA VAL A 691 -15.33 30.26 -14.42
C VAL A 691 -13.94 30.15 -13.83
N SER A 692 -13.53 28.93 -13.50
CA SER A 692 -12.16 28.60 -13.11
C SER A 692 -11.21 28.61 -14.32
N ARG A 693 -9.92 28.45 -14.05
CA ARG A 693 -8.88 28.25 -15.09
C ARG A 693 -9.16 27.08 -16.04
N ASP A 694 -9.88 26.07 -15.57
CA ASP A 694 -10.19 24.84 -16.33
C ASP A 694 -11.59 24.92 -16.96
N HIS A 695 -12.14 26.13 -17.13
CA HIS A 695 -13.48 26.43 -17.67
C HIS A 695 -14.66 25.83 -16.89
N ALA A 696 -14.47 25.38 -15.66
CA ALA A 696 -15.57 24.97 -14.79
C ALA A 696 -16.33 26.19 -14.25
N GLU A 697 -17.66 26.18 -14.31
CA GLU A 697 -18.51 27.26 -13.79
C GLU A 697 -18.46 27.31 -12.25
N ILE A 698 -18.46 28.53 -11.70
CA ILE A 698 -18.35 28.79 -10.26
C ILE A 698 -19.66 29.39 -9.75
N ASP A 699 -20.54 28.54 -9.23
CA ASP A 699 -21.86 28.93 -8.70
C ASP A 699 -21.82 29.41 -7.24
N ASP A 700 -20.78 29.03 -6.47
CA ASP A 700 -20.60 29.42 -5.06
C ASP A 700 -19.21 30.02 -4.80
N ILE A 701 -19.19 31.23 -4.23
CA ILE A 701 -17.98 31.96 -3.84
C ILE A 701 -17.20 31.28 -2.71
N GLY A 702 -17.85 30.40 -1.93
CA GLY A 702 -17.23 29.58 -0.90
C GLY A 702 -16.15 28.62 -1.44
N VAL A 703 -16.28 28.20 -2.70
CA VAL A 703 -15.35 27.26 -3.37
C VAL A 703 -14.00 27.92 -3.67
N ILE A 704 -13.99 29.24 -3.87
CA ILE A 704 -12.82 30.02 -4.30
C ILE A 704 -11.81 30.18 -3.15
N ARG A 705 -10.52 29.98 -3.43
CA ARG A 705 -9.41 30.01 -2.47
C ARG A 705 -8.53 31.25 -2.65
N ASP A 706 -7.66 31.51 -1.66
CA ASP A 706 -6.65 32.57 -1.75
C ASP A 706 -5.61 32.20 -2.82
N GLY A 707 -5.30 33.14 -3.71
CA GLY A 707 -4.40 32.96 -4.85
C GLY A 707 -5.05 32.43 -6.14
N ASP A 708 -6.36 32.13 -6.15
CA ASP A 708 -7.02 31.57 -7.34
C ASP A 708 -7.08 32.56 -8.52
N HIS A 709 -7.00 32.00 -9.73
CA HIS A 709 -7.23 32.71 -10.99
C HIS A 709 -8.66 32.45 -11.47
N ILE A 710 -9.43 33.52 -11.57
CA ILE A 710 -10.85 33.52 -11.93
C ILE A 710 -10.99 34.19 -13.29
N PHE A 711 -11.82 33.63 -14.16
CA PHE A 711 -12.04 34.15 -15.50
C PHE A 711 -13.51 34.55 -15.67
N PHE A 712 -13.71 35.72 -16.23
CA PHE A 712 -15.02 36.24 -16.58
C PHE A 712 -15.38 35.90 -18.02
N LEU A 713 -16.61 35.44 -18.22
CA LEU A 713 -17.21 35.21 -19.53
C LEU A 713 -18.41 36.14 -19.74
N GLN A 714 -18.57 36.60 -20.97
CA GLN A 714 -19.73 37.29 -21.49
C GLN A 714 -20.31 36.39 -22.58
N ILE A 715 -21.60 36.08 -22.45
CA ILE A 715 -22.43 35.35 -23.42
C ILE A 715 -23.34 36.38 -24.09
#